data_AF-A0A4Q7ZBX9-F1
#
_entry.id   AF-A0A4Q7ZBX9-F1
#
_cell.length_a   1.000
_cell.length_b   1.000
_cell.length_c   1.000
_cell.angle_alpha   90.00
_cell.angle_beta   90.00
_cell.angle_gamma   90.00
#
_symmetry.space_group_name_H-M   'P 1'
#
loop_
_entity.id
_entity.type
_entity.pdbx_description
1 polymer ?
#
loop_
_entity_poly.entity_id
_entity_poly.type
_entity_poly.pdbx_seq_one_letter_code
_entity_poly.pdbx_strand_id
1 'polypeptide(L)'
;MDIWTNAAENLVTMTLRPFLLMLLFWGMAFLPASGLAAALPSVALYYGDHPPLAELRAFDVAVVDPDHVSDPARFRHPASALFAYVSLGEVHPSRSWFKAIPDGVLAGSNRAWGSRLVDPANPAWQSFVLDQVFAPLWRQGYRGFFLDTLDSYHLLGGTPADLRRREAGLAQLVHALHSRWPEARLIMNRGFEILPEVHDDIWMVAAESLYHGWDNSARRFVDVPEKDRQWLKTQLDVARNTFGKPVLVIDYVPAANRELARETAARLSREGYVPWVSVPALDQLGVGNIEVLPRRVLVIYNPAESPDLHYADVQRFLGMPLARLGLTPDYVPVNGPLPDWPLVGRYAGIVSWINSDELPDAARYGDWLKRQTDNGVPLAVFGRFGVAYDSTLLQSLGLQTVEAAKAGDFRIVTQDPMMGFEMPVTPRAGEIPPLRLRGAAHPLLGIISSAGQLFHPAALTPWGGFVLAPYTVSSLPGQDNGERWHLNPLTFLQQALKLDSRVPVPDITTENGRRLLMVHIDGDGFASAAERPGAPASGEVLRDVILKKHSLPTTFSVIEGETGAAGLYPARSPSLEAVARDIFSLPWVEAASHSFSHPFNWGKAESNLDNGESYHLPIPGYEYRADREIAGSINYINRRLTPAAKPVKLFLWTGNCVSTPESLAETVRARVLNMNGGETTITRTQNSWTRIAGPGLPRGEGLYQVFAPNQNENVYTNLWTGPFYGYRRVIETFELTETPYRFKPVDIYYHVYAASKTASLNALESVYRWAESQPLHPVYASEYVRKVLDFNDFVVARTPEGYRLRGNGDLRTVRLPATAGLPDFGRSVNVAGTAPGPSARYVHLTTGDALLAMGGENTPLPYLEFANARITRLERLDTGLSLDIQGYAPLRLSFANAAQCRPLWNNQPLPFTRQGDRLTLETARHDLAALQILCPR
;
A
#
# COMPACT_ATOMS: atom_id res chain seq x y z
N MET A 1 25.02 -78.61 -3.24
CA MET A 1 26.40 -79.07 -3.45
C MET A 1 26.74 -78.81 -4.90
N ASP A 2 27.68 -77.88 -5.10
CA ASP A 2 28.65 -77.68 -6.20
C ASP A 2 28.22 -77.77 -7.68
N ILE A 3 28.79 -76.87 -8.52
CA ILE A 3 29.81 -77.17 -9.56
C ILE A 3 30.02 -76.00 -10.58
N TRP A 4 31.29 -75.54 -10.72
CA TRP A 4 32.14 -75.17 -11.91
C TRP A 4 31.52 -74.58 -13.22
N THR A 5 32.13 -73.76 -14.13
CA THR A 5 33.46 -73.13 -14.38
C THR A 5 33.46 -72.20 -15.63
N ASN A 6 34.52 -71.38 -15.74
CA ASN A 6 35.36 -71.04 -16.92
C ASN A 6 34.99 -69.94 -17.95
N ALA A 7 35.83 -68.89 -17.90
CA ALA A 7 36.87 -68.50 -18.87
C ALA A 7 36.54 -67.89 -20.26
N ALA A 8 37.19 -66.72 -20.44
CA ALA A 8 37.99 -66.26 -21.58
C ALA A 8 37.33 -65.74 -22.88
N GLU A 9 37.59 -64.45 -23.11
CA GLU A 9 38.03 -63.77 -24.35
C GLU A 9 37.76 -64.41 -25.73
N ASN A 10 37.10 -63.66 -26.61
CA ASN A 10 37.70 -63.21 -27.87
C ASN A 10 36.84 -62.18 -28.65
N LEU A 11 37.48 -61.06 -29.00
CA LEU A 11 37.60 -60.43 -30.32
C LEU A 11 36.36 -60.03 -31.18
N VAL A 12 36.51 -58.83 -31.77
CA VAL A 12 36.08 -58.35 -33.10
C VAL A 12 35.11 -57.16 -33.15
N THR A 13 35.63 -56.15 -33.86
CA THR A 13 35.15 -54.85 -34.36
C THR A 13 33.90 -54.84 -35.24
N MET A 14 33.16 -53.73 -35.08
CA MET A 14 32.50 -52.87 -36.08
C MET A 14 31.32 -53.34 -36.96
N THR A 15 30.30 -52.46 -36.90
CA THR A 15 29.33 -52.01 -37.92
C THR A 15 28.16 -52.91 -38.34
N LEU A 16 26.95 -52.53 -37.91
CA LEU A 16 25.73 -52.41 -38.75
C LEU A 16 24.56 -51.77 -37.96
N ARG A 17 24.50 -50.43 -37.95
CA ARG A 17 23.25 -49.67 -38.19
C ARG A 17 22.91 -49.94 -39.67
N PRO A 18 21.68 -50.31 -40.12
CA PRO A 18 20.46 -49.55 -39.85
C PRO A 18 19.14 -50.37 -40.02
N PHE A 19 18.51 -50.91 -38.98
CA PHE A 19 17.13 -51.42 -39.13
C PHE A 19 16.24 -51.27 -37.88
N LEU A 20 16.80 -50.82 -36.76
CA LEU A 20 16.05 -50.66 -35.50
C LEU A 20 15.60 -49.21 -35.19
N LEU A 21 15.85 -48.27 -36.11
CA LEU A 21 15.52 -46.84 -35.94
C LEU A 21 14.17 -46.44 -36.55
N MET A 22 13.50 -47.33 -37.29
CA MET A 22 12.26 -47.00 -38.00
C MET A 22 10.98 -47.38 -37.23
N LEU A 23 11.08 -48.21 -36.17
CA LEU A 23 9.95 -48.57 -35.30
C LEU A 23 9.89 -47.77 -33.98
N LEU A 24 10.93 -46.98 -33.67
CA LEU A 24 10.93 -46.03 -32.55
C LEU A 24 10.42 -44.63 -32.92
N PHE A 25 10.07 -44.39 -34.19
CA PHE A 25 9.61 -43.09 -34.69
C PHE A 25 8.09 -42.95 -34.88
N TRP A 26 7.31 -44.00 -34.59
CA TRP A 26 5.83 -43.96 -34.72
C TRP A 26 5.07 -44.18 -33.39
N GLY A 27 5.77 -44.26 -32.26
CA GLY A 27 5.20 -44.44 -30.92
C GLY A 27 5.25 -43.21 -29.99
N MET A 28 5.69 -42.04 -30.48
CA MET A 28 5.78 -40.78 -29.72
C MET A 28 4.78 -39.71 -30.19
N ALA A 29 3.64 -40.10 -30.78
CA ALA A 29 2.51 -39.21 -30.98
C ALA A 29 1.38 -39.69 -30.06
N PHE A 30 0.78 -38.79 -29.28
CA PHE A 30 -0.19 -39.00 -28.18
C PHE A 30 0.37 -39.15 -26.76
N LEU A 31 1.25 -38.24 -26.35
CA LEU A 31 1.12 -37.66 -25.01
C LEU A 31 0.22 -36.43 -25.15
N PRO A 32 -0.92 -36.32 -24.44
CA PRO A 32 -1.60 -35.04 -24.38
C PRO A 32 -0.65 -34.12 -23.64
N ALA A 33 -0.07 -33.17 -24.36
CA ALA A 33 0.43 -31.97 -23.72
C ALA A 33 -0.79 -31.36 -23.02
N SER A 34 -0.87 -31.55 -21.71
CA SER A 34 -1.71 -30.73 -20.85
C SER A 34 -1.16 -29.31 -20.94
N GLY A 35 -1.48 -28.63 -22.04
CA GLY A 35 -1.24 -27.21 -22.18
C GLY A 35 -2.02 -26.56 -21.06
N LEU A 36 -1.33 -26.11 -20.02
CA LEU A 36 -1.80 -25.01 -19.20
C LEU A 36 -2.13 -23.91 -20.20
N ALA A 37 -3.43 -23.72 -20.49
CA ALA A 37 -3.88 -22.58 -21.26
C ALA A 37 -3.24 -21.35 -20.61
N ALA A 38 -2.42 -20.62 -21.35
CA ALA A 38 -1.76 -19.43 -20.83
C ALA A 38 -2.85 -18.51 -20.26
N ALA A 39 -2.72 -18.15 -18.97
CA ALA A 39 -3.71 -17.31 -18.32
C ALA A 39 -3.85 -16.00 -19.11
N LEU A 40 -5.09 -15.61 -19.41
CA LEU A 40 -5.36 -14.37 -20.12
C LEU A 40 -4.82 -13.17 -19.30
N PRO A 41 -4.20 -12.17 -19.94
CA PRO A 41 -3.70 -10.99 -19.25
C PRO A 41 -4.86 -10.23 -18.59
N SER A 42 -4.60 -9.52 -17.49
CA SER A 42 -5.56 -8.58 -16.92
C SER A 42 -5.32 -7.16 -17.48
N VAL A 43 -6.40 -6.52 -17.94
CA VAL A 43 -6.37 -5.18 -18.53
C VAL A 43 -7.39 -4.29 -17.83
N ALA A 44 -7.00 -3.05 -17.52
CA ALA A 44 -7.88 -2.00 -17.01
C ALA A 44 -7.84 -0.77 -17.92
N LEU A 45 -8.97 -0.08 -18.06
CA LEU A 45 -9.09 1.20 -18.76
C LEU A 45 -9.58 2.26 -17.78
N TYR A 46 -8.87 3.39 -17.68
CA TYR A 46 -9.24 4.52 -16.83
C TYR A 46 -8.94 5.86 -17.51
N TYR A 47 -9.97 6.59 -17.95
CA TYR A 47 -9.86 7.88 -18.65
C TYR A 47 -10.31 9.09 -17.82
N GLY A 48 -10.73 8.87 -16.57
CA GLY A 48 -11.08 9.97 -15.67
C GLY A 48 -9.88 10.80 -15.24
N ASP A 49 -10.16 12.00 -14.74
CA ASP A 49 -9.19 12.82 -14.03
C ASP A 49 -8.64 12.08 -12.79
N HIS A 50 -7.39 12.36 -12.42
CA HIS A 50 -6.73 11.77 -11.23
C HIS A 50 -6.68 10.23 -11.21
N PRO A 51 -6.06 9.58 -12.22
CA PRO A 51 -6.00 8.13 -12.31
C PRO A 51 -5.40 7.48 -11.04
N PRO A 52 -6.02 6.44 -10.48
CA PRO A 52 -5.52 5.74 -9.31
C PRO A 52 -4.33 4.83 -9.68
N LEU A 53 -3.17 5.45 -9.90
CA LEU A 53 -1.99 4.77 -10.45
C LEU A 53 -1.50 3.59 -9.61
N ALA A 54 -1.62 3.67 -8.28
CA ALA A 54 -1.26 2.55 -7.40
C ALA A 54 -2.17 1.35 -7.67
N GLU A 55 -3.49 1.53 -7.61
CA GLU A 55 -4.50 0.49 -7.83
C GLU A 55 -4.42 -0.11 -9.24
N LEU A 56 -4.17 0.71 -10.26
CA LEU A 56 -4.00 0.28 -11.64
C LEU A 56 -2.80 -0.68 -11.84
N ARG A 57 -1.81 -0.68 -10.94
CA ARG A 57 -0.71 -1.66 -10.98
C ARG A 57 -1.16 -3.10 -10.68
N ALA A 58 -2.37 -3.32 -10.19
CA ALA A 58 -2.94 -4.66 -10.05
C ALA A 58 -3.04 -5.41 -11.38
N PHE A 59 -3.20 -4.68 -12.47
CA PHE A 59 -3.42 -5.20 -13.81
C PHE A 59 -2.10 -5.38 -14.56
N ASP A 60 -2.04 -6.33 -15.49
CA ASP A 60 -0.85 -6.54 -16.31
C ASP A 60 -0.69 -5.37 -17.31
N VAL A 61 -1.81 -4.78 -17.74
CA VAL A 61 -1.88 -3.54 -18.52
C VAL A 61 -2.92 -2.59 -17.94
N ALA A 62 -2.55 -1.32 -17.80
CA ALA A 62 -3.48 -0.23 -17.50
C ALA A 62 -3.45 0.79 -18.64
N VAL A 63 -4.58 1.00 -19.30
CA VAL A 63 -4.75 2.02 -20.34
C VAL A 63 -5.31 3.28 -19.70
N VAL A 64 -4.68 4.41 -19.94
CA VAL A 64 -5.08 5.70 -19.39
C VAL A 64 -5.12 6.78 -20.47
N ASP A 65 -5.89 7.84 -20.22
CA ASP A 65 -5.72 9.06 -20.98
C ASP A 65 -4.41 9.74 -20.54
N PRO A 66 -3.44 9.92 -21.44
CA PRO A 66 -2.14 10.48 -21.07
C PRO A 66 -2.21 11.95 -20.65
N ASP A 67 -3.24 12.71 -21.04
CA ASP A 67 -3.40 14.11 -20.61
C ASP A 67 -3.70 14.22 -19.10
N HIS A 68 -4.15 13.12 -18.45
CA HIS A 68 -4.47 13.07 -17.02
C HIS A 68 -3.36 12.44 -16.15
N VAL A 69 -2.19 12.11 -16.72
CA VAL A 69 -1.04 11.55 -15.98
C VAL A 69 0.12 12.53 -15.95
N SER A 70 0.37 13.14 -14.79
CA SER A 70 1.44 14.12 -14.61
C SER A 70 2.85 13.51 -14.63
N ASP A 71 3.02 12.32 -14.05
CA ASP A 71 4.31 11.63 -13.97
C ASP A 71 4.17 10.11 -14.24
N PRO A 72 4.24 9.68 -15.51
CA PRO A 72 4.19 8.26 -15.88
C PRO A 72 5.32 7.42 -15.25
N ALA A 73 6.43 8.04 -14.85
CA ALA A 73 7.53 7.29 -14.24
C ALA A 73 7.14 6.75 -12.86
N ARG A 74 6.21 7.40 -12.15
CA ARG A 74 5.61 6.86 -10.91
C ARG A 74 4.82 5.60 -11.13
N PHE A 75 4.38 5.25 -12.34
CA PHE A 75 3.66 3.99 -12.57
C PHE A 75 4.60 2.78 -12.70
N ARG A 76 5.88 2.98 -13.05
CA ARG A 76 6.83 1.91 -13.42
C ARG A 76 6.80 0.75 -12.42
N HIS A 77 6.44 -0.43 -12.92
CA HIS A 77 6.40 -1.66 -12.15
C HIS A 77 6.80 -2.85 -13.04
N PRO A 78 7.60 -3.82 -12.57
CA PRO A 78 8.05 -4.94 -13.40
C PRO A 78 6.91 -5.81 -13.97
N ALA A 79 5.78 -5.87 -13.26
CA ALA A 79 4.63 -6.72 -13.62
C ALA A 79 3.40 -5.94 -14.13
N SER A 80 3.52 -4.64 -14.41
CA SER A 80 2.40 -3.83 -14.92
C SER A 80 2.89 -2.76 -15.90
N ALA A 81 2.21 -2.63 -17.04
CA ALA A 81 2.55 -1.67 -18.08
C ALA A 81 1.47 -0.59 -18.25
N LEU A 82 1.88 0.67 -18.32
CA LEU A 82 1.00 1.81 -18.60
C LEU A 82 0.91 2.04 -20.11
N PHE A 83 -0.30 2.07 -20.63
CA PHE A 83 -0.62 2.29 -22.04
C PHE A 83 -1.31 3.65 -22.18
N ALA A 84 -0.97 4.38 -23.24
CA ALA A 84 -1.65 5.63 -23.57
C ALA A 84 -2.79 5.38 -24.56
N TYR A 85 -3.97 5.95 -24.29
CA TYR A 85 -5.04 6.05 -25.26
C TYR A 85 -4.69 7.03 -26.39
N VAL A 86 -4.89 6.61 -27.64
CA VAL A 86 -4.72 7.46 -28.83
C VAL A 86 -5.81 7.15 -29.85
N SER A 87 -6.57 8.16 -30.24
CA SER A 87 -7.57 8.07 -31.33
C SER A 87 -6.92 8.37 -32.68
N LEU A 88 -7.11 7.50 -33.68
CA LEU A 88 -6.49 7.63 -35.01
C LEU A 88 -7.45 8.13 -36.10
N GLY A 89 -8.75 7.90 -35.94
CA GLY A 89 -9.80 8.31 -36.89
C GLY A 89 -10.58 9.55 -36.46
N GLU A 90 -10.42 9.99 -35.21
CA GLU A 90 -11.06 11.18 -34.66
C GLU A 90 -10.12 12.01 -33.79
N VAL A 91 -10.50 13.26 -33.53
CA VAL A 91 -9.82 14.10 -32.53
C VAL A 91 -10.84 14.90 -31.73
N HIS A 92 -10.75 14.82 -30.40
CA HIS A 92 -11.54 15.66 -29.52
C HIS A 92 -10.92 17.06 -29.37
N PRO A 93 -11.69 18.16 -29.44
CA PRO A 93 -11.17 19.53 -29.32
C PRO A 93 -10.45 19.87 -28.00
N SER A 94 -10.64 19.06 -26.94
CA SER A 94 -9.96 19.25 -25.65
C SER A 94 -8.50 18.81 -25.64
N ARG A 95 -8.02 18.07 -26.65
CA ARG A 95 -6.64 17.57 -26.69
C ARG A 95 -5.66 18.74 -26.62
N SER A 96 -4.64 18.60 -25.78
CA SER A 96 -3.60 19.63 -25.56
C SER A 96 -2.92 20.09 -26.86
N TRP A 97 -2.80 19.17 -27.83
CA TRP A 97 -2.20 19.39 -29.14
C TRP A 97 -3.20 19.72 -30.27
N PHE A 98 -4.50 19.84 -29.99
CA PHE A 98 -5.54 20.03 -31.03
C PHE A 98 -5.28 21.24 -31.93
N LYS A 99 -4.83 22.36 -31.34
CA LYS A 99 -4.54 23.60 -32.08
C LYS A 99 -3.34 23.51 -33.01
N ALA A 100 -2.50 22.48 -32.88
CA ALA A 100 -1.32 22.28 -33.71
C ALA A 100 -1.63 21.46 -34.99
N ILE A 101 -2.85 20.94 -35.13
CA ILE A 101 -3.26 20.16 -36.30
C ILE A 101 -3.20 21.05 -37.56
N PRO A 102 -2.55 20.60 -38.66
CA PRO A 102 -2.48 21.38 -39.88
C PRO A 102 -3.86 21.70 -40.48
N ASP A 103 -3.96 22.87 -41.10
CA ASP A 103 -5.16 23.28 -41.83
C ASP A 103 -5.52 22.27 -42.94
N GLY A 104 -6.80 21.96 -43.09
CA GLY A 104 -7.30 21.03 -44.10
C GLY A 104 -7.24 19.55 -43.73
N VAL A 105 -6.72 19.19 -42.55
CA VAL A 105 -6.70 17.79 -42.08
C VAL A 105 -8.06 17.31 -41.55
N LEU A 106 -8.80 18.19 -40.87
CA LEU A 106 -10.10 17.85 -40.29
C LEU A 106 -11.17 17.71 -41.39
N ALA A 107 -11.69 16.50 -41.57
CA ALA A 107 -12.56 16.13 -42.70
C ALA A 107 -14.07 16.13 -42.36
N GLY A 108 -14.44 16.17 -41.07
CA GLY A 108 -15.84 16.16 -40.65
C GLY A 108 -16.04 16.36 -39.14
N SER A 109 -17.25 16.02 -38.66
CA SER A 109 -17.61 16.06 -37.24
C SER A 109 -18.46 14.85 -36.87
N ASN A 110 -18.14 14.22 -35.74
CA ASN A 110 -18.99 13.20 -35.14
C ASN A 110 -19.77 13.84 -33.97
N ARG A 111 -21.03 14.19 -34.23
CA ARG A 111 -21.86 14.94 -33.26
C ARG A 111 -22.19 14.13 -32.01
N ALA A 112 -22.24 12.80 -32.10
CA ALA A 112 -22.53 11.94 -30.95
C ALA A 112 -21.43 12.11 -29.89
N TRP A 113 -20.18 12.20 -30.31
CA TRP A 113 -19.00 12.22 -29.43
C TRP A 113 -18.33 13.60 -29.30
N GLY A 114 -18.85 14.63 -29.97
CA GLY A 114 -18.28 15.98 -29.95
C GLY A 114 -16.89 16.10 -30.59
N SER A 115 -16.47 15.09 -31.35
CA SER A 115 -15.15 14.97 -31.95
C SER A 115 -15.15 15.41 -33.43
N ARG A 116 -13.94 15.60 -33.97
CA ARG A 116 -13.68 15.92 -35.39
C ARG A 116 -13.15 14.69 -36.10
N LEU A 117 -13.73 14.39 -37.27
CA LEU A 117 -13.29 13.26 -38.10
C LEU A 117 -12.04 13.65 -38.89
N VAL A 118 -11.14 12.69 -39.10
CA VAL A 118 -9.96 12.82 -39.97
C VAL A 118 -9.97 11.72 -41.04
N ASP A 119 -9.42 12.00 -42.22
CA ASP A 119 -9.17 10.95 -43.21
C ASP A 119 -7.83 10.26 -42.85
N PRO A 120 -7.82 8.97 -42.46
CA PRO A 120 -6.61 8.28 -42.03
C PRO A 120 -5.58 8.10 -43.17
N ALA A 121 -5.98 8.28 -44.43
CA ALA A 121 -5.07 8.28 -45.58
C ALA A 121 -4.45 9.65 -45.87
N ASN A 122 -4.76 10.69 -45.11
CA ASN A 122 -4.13 12.00 -45.28
C ASN A 122 -2.67 11.97 -44.76
N PRO A 123 -1.65 12.18 -45.61
CA PRO A 123 -0.25 12.10 -45.19
C PRO A 123 0.13 13.13 -44.12
N ALA A 124 -0.51 14.31 -44.13
CA ALA A 124 -0.29 15.33 -43.11
C ALA A 124 -0.80 14.88 -41.74
N TRP A 125 -1.91 14.14 -41.69
CA TRP A 125 -2.41 13.53 -40.45
C TRP A 125 -1.47 12.45 -39.94
N GLN A 126 -1.02 11.54 -40.82
CA GLN A 126 -0.12 10.45 -40.45
C GLN A 126 1.20 10.96 -39.88
N SER A 127 1.84 11.93 -40.53
CA SER A 127 3.07 12.55 -39.98
C SER A 127 2.78 13.29 -38.68
N PHE A 128 1.68 14.05 -38.61
CA PHE A 128 1.32 14.78 -37.40
C PHE A 128 1.12 13.86 -36.20
N VAL A 129 0.33 12.78 -36.32
CA VAL A 129 0.06 11.89 -35.18
C VAL A 129 1.33 11.15 -34.74
N LEU A 130 2.18 10.71 -35.67
CA LEU A 130 3.46 10.08 -35.32
C LEU A 130 4.40 11.06 -34.60
N ASP A 131 4.57 12.28 -35.11
CA ASP A 131 5.57 13.22 -34.61
C ASP A 131 5.11 14.05 -33.41
N GLN A 132 3.83 14.42 -33.35
CA GLN A 132 3.27 15.33 -32.35
C GLN A 132 2.46 14.62 -31.26
N VAL A 133 2.10 13.34 -31.45
CA VAL A 133 1.37 12.56 -30.44
C VAL A 133 2.21 11.38 -29.94
N PHE A 134 2.56 10.43 -30.81
CA PHE A 134 3.31 9.23 -30.37
C PHE A 134 4.73 9.52 -29.91
N ALA A 135 5.50 10.34 -30.63
CA ALA A 135 6.89 10.64 -30.24
C ALA A 135 7.02 11.34 -28.86
N PRO A 136 6.17 12.33 -28.51
CA PRO A 136 6.11 12.86 -27.14
C PRO A 136 5.76 11.80 -26.09
N LEU A 137 4.73 10.98 -26.31
CA LEU A 137 4.33 9.93 -25.36
C LEU A 137 5.44 8.89 -25.16
N TRP A 138 6.13 8.50 -26.24
CA TRP A 138 7.28 7.61 -26.16
C TRP A 138 8.40 8.19 -25.29
N ARG A 139 8.70 9.50 -25.44
CA ARG A 139 9.69 10.22 -24.62
C ARG A 139 9.28 10.32 -23.15
N GLN A 140 7.98 10.45 -22.86
CA GLN A 140 7.45 10.41 -21.50
C GLN A 140 7.57 9.03 -20.84
N GLY A 141 7.75 7.97 -21.64
CA GLY A 141 8.05 6.62 -21.16
C GLY A 141 6.99 5.57 -21.46
N TYR A 142 5.93 5.92 -22.19
CA TYR A 142 4.94 4.94 -22.65
C TYR A 142 5.57 3.94 -23.63
N ARG A 143 5.21 2.66 -23.47
CA ARG A 143 5.66 1.54 -24.33
C ARG A 143 4.50 0.71 -24.88
N GLY A 144 3.28 1.17 -24.66
CA GLY A 144 2.09 0.58 -25.21
C GLY A 144 1.03 1.63 -25.51
N PHE A 145 0.20 1.34 -26.50
CA PHE A 145 -0.79 2.26 -27.02
C PHE A 145 -2.11 1.54 -27.30
N PHE A 146 -3.21 2.14 -26.87
CA PHE A 146 -4.56 1.72 -27.23
C PHE A 146 -5.04 2.62 -28.37
N LEU A 147 -5.23 2.03 -29.54
CA LEU A 147 -5.57 2.69 -30.79
C LEU A 147 -7.08 2.64 -30.99
N ASP A 148 -7.73 3.79 -30.92
CA ASP A 148 -9.19 3.89 -30.99
C ASP A 148 -9.68 4.52 -32.29
N THR A 149 -11.00 4.45 -32.53
CA THR A 149 -11.71 5.07 -33.68
C THR A 149 -11.24 4.56 -35.05
N LEU A 150 -10.83 3.29 -35.10
CA LEU A 150 -10.30 2.65 -36.30
C LEU A 150 -11.38 2.40 -37.38
N ASP A 151 -12.65 2.57 -37.04
CA ASP A 151 -13.84 2.42 -37.89
C ASP A 151 -14.53 3.76 -38.21
N SER A 152 -14.08 4.88 -37.63
CA SER A 152 -14.73 6.20 -37.80
C SER A 152 -14.70 6.74 -39.24
N TYR A 153 -13.82 6.23 -40.10
CA TYR A 153 -13.76 6.62 -41.51
C TYR A 153 -15.03 6.26 -42.29
N HIS A 154 -15.86 5.33 -41.80
CA HIS A 154 -17.17 5.04 -42.37
C HIS A 154 -18.12 6.25 -42.30
N LEU A 155 -17.95 7.14 -41.30
CA LEU A 155 -18.78 8.33 -41.11
C LEU A 155 -18.51 9.44 -42.14
N LEU A 156 -17.35 9.39 -42.82
CA LEU A 156 -17.01 10.32 -43.90
C LEU A 156 -17.76 10.01 -45.21
N GLY A 157 -18.43 8.86 -45.30
CA GLY A 157 -19.07 8.38 -46.53
C GLY A 157 -18.08 8.20 -47.69
N GLY A 158 -18.60 7.97 -48.90
CA GLY A 158 -17.79 7.86 -50.12
C GLY A 158 -18.01 6.56 -50.88
N THR A 159 -17.24 6.38 -51.95
CA THR A 159 -17.30 5.19 -52.80
C THR A 159 -16.56 4.01 -52.15
N PRO A 160 -16.78 2.77 -52.61
CA PRO A 160 -15.96 1.63 -52.17
C PRO A 160 -14.46 1.82 -52.40
N ALA A 161 -14.05 2.64 -53.38
CA ALA A 161 -12.65 2.97 -53.60
C ALA A 161 -12.11 3.94 -52.53
N ASP A 162 -12.94 4.87 -52.05
CA ASP A 162 -12.57 5.76 -50.95
C ASP A 162 -12.39 4.98 -49.64
N LEU A 163 -13.29 4.04 -49.34
CA LEU A 163 -13.17 3.18 -48.16
C LEU A 163 -11.88 2.36 -48.18
N ARG A 164 -11.58 1.67 -49.29
CA ARG A 164 -10.32 0.92 -49.45
C ARG A 164 -9.08 1.79 -49.32
N ARG A 165 -9.11 3.03 -49.84
CA ARG A 165 -7.99 3.98 -49.66
C ARG A 165 -7.79 4.31 -48.19
N ARG A 166 -8.86 4.53 -47.44
CA ARG A 166 -8.79 4.86 -46.00
C ARG A 166 -8.33 3.67 -45.16
N GLU A 167 -8.81 2.47 -45.48
CA GLU A 167 -8.33 1.21 -44.89
C GLU A 167 -6.82 1.03 -45.11
N ALA A 168 -6.35 1.17 -46.35
CA ALA A 168 -4.93 1.10 -46.67
C ALA A 168 -4.11 2.20 -45.97
N GLY A 169 -4.65 3.42 -45.88
CA GLY A 169 -4.01 4.53 -45.16
C GLY A 169 -3.90 4.26 -43.66
N LEU A 170 -4.92 3.66 -43.05
CA LEU A 170 -4.90 3.29 -41.64
C LEU A 170 -3.93 2.13 -41.38
N ALA A 171 -3.92 1.10 -42.24
CA ALA A 171 -2.95 0.02 -42.16
C ALA A 171 -1.51 0.53 -42.29
N GLN A 172 -1.25 1.43 -43.25
CA GLN A 172 0.03 2.10 -43.40
C GLN A 172 0.46 2.86 -42.14
N LEU A 173 -0.47 3.54 -41.48
CA LEU A 173 -0.18 4.25 -40.23
C LEU A 173 0.21 3.28 -39.10
N VAL A 174 -0.48 2.14 -38.97
CA VAL A 174 -0.14 1.11 -37.98
C VAL A 174 1.24 0.51 -38.27
N HIS A 175 1.53 0.15 -39.53
CA HIS A 175 2.85 -0.32 -39.94
C HIS A 175 3.95 0.71 -39.66
N ALA A 176 3.71 1.99 -39.96
CA ALA A 176 4.66 3.07 -39.70
C ALA A 176 4.91 3.27 -38.19
N LEU A 177 3.87 3.14 -37.37
CA LEU A 177 3.98 3.20 -35.92
C LEU A 177 4.86 2.07 -35.38
N HIS A 178 4.57 0.82 -35.76
CA HIS A 178 5.35 -0.34 -35.33
C HIS A 178 6.79 -0.31 -35.86
N SER A 179 6.98 0.07 -37.12
CA SER A 179 8.33 0.21 -37.72
C SER A 179 9.19 1.25 -37.00
N ARG A 180 8.59 2.36 -36.55
CA ARG A 180 9.31 3.42 -35.83
C ARG A 180 9.57 3.06 -34.37
N TRP A 181 8.68 2.30 -33.74
CA TRP A 181 8.82 1.82 -32.36
C TRP A 181 8.49 0.32 -32.26
N PRO A 182 9.41 -0.58 -32.64
CA PRO A 182 9.15 -2.03 -32.69
C PRO A 182 8.83 -2.66 -31.34
N GLU A 183 9.26 -2.04 -30.25
CA GLU A 183 8.96 -2.48 -28.88
C GLU A 183 7.55 -2.05 -28.42
N ALA A 184 6.84 -1.22 -29.19
CA ALA A 184 5.51 -0.74 -28.83
C ALA A 184 4.49 -1.87 -28.90
N ARG A 185 3.75 -2.08 -27.80
CA ARG A 185 2.61 -3.00 -27.78
C ARG A 185 1.33 -2.26 -28.13
N LEU A 186 0.67 -2.68 -29.22
CA LEU A 186 -0.52 -2.02 -29.74
C LEU A 186 -1.79 -2.82 -29.42
N ILE A 187 -2.79 -2.15 -28.87
CA ILE A 187 -4.16 -2.68 -28.73
C ILE A 187 -5.03 -1.94 -29.74
N MET A 188 -5.68 -2.64 -30.66
CA MET A 188 -6.63 -2.03 -31.60
C MET A 188 -8.06 -2.16 -31.08
N ASN A 189 -8.79 -1.06 -30.93
CA ASN A 189 -10.24 -1.13 -30.73
C ASN A 189 -10.93 -1.36 -32.07
N ARG A 190 -11.49 -2.55 -32.26
CA ARG A 190 -12.07 -3.03 -33.53
C ARG A 190 -11.04 -2.98 -34.67
N GLY A 191 -11.32 -2.23 -35.75
CA GLY A 191 -10.49 -2.19 -36.96
C GLY A 191 -10.39 -3.54 -37.68
N PHE A 192 -11.48 -4.31 -37.70
CA PHE A 192 -11.49 -5.67 -38.23
C PHE A 192 -11.15 -5.74 -39.72
N GLU A 193 -11.47 -4.68 -40.46
CA GLU A 193 -11.25 -4.52 -41.90
C GLU A 193 -9.76 -4.53 -42.25
N ILE A 194 -8.91 -3.94 -41.40
CA ILE A 194 -7.46 -3.86 -41.61
C ILE A 194 -6.69 -4.96 -40.87
N LEU A 195 -7.33 -5.68 -39.94
CA LEU A 195 -6.70 -6.69 -39.11
C LEU A 195 -5.90 -7.75 -39.92
N PRO A 196 -6.40 -8.26 -41.07
CA PRO A 196 -5.62 -9.20 -41.88
C PRO A 196 -4.25 -8.66 -42.32
N GLU A 197 -4.13 -7.35 -42.53
CA GLU A 197 -2.90 -6.69 -42.99
C GLU A 197 -1.97 -6.37 -41.81
N VAL A 198 -2.50 -5.93 -40.67
CA VAL A 198 -1.70 -5.39 -39.55
C VAL A 198 -1.51 -6.34 -38.37
N HIS A 199 -2.05 -7.57 -38.42
CA HIS A 199 -2.05 -8.46 -37.26
C HIS A 199 -0.65 -8.71 -36.68
N ASP A 200 0.41 -8.78 -37.47
CA ASP A 200 1.77 -9.00 -36.97
C ASP A 200 2.32 -7.84 -36.12
N ASP A 201 1.81 -6.62 -36.32
CA ASP A 201 2.28 -5.41 -35.63
C ASP A 201 1.55 -5.14 -34.32
N ILE A 202 0.48 -5.90 -34.02
CA ILE A 202 -0.37 -5.66 -32.86
C ILE A 202 -0.28 -6.78 -31.83
N TRP A 203 -0.56 -6.41 -30.58
CA TRP A 203 -0.59 -7.32 -29.46
C TRP A 203 -1.99 -7.87 -29.17
N MET A 204 -3.03 -7.04 -29.26
CA MET A 204 -4.39 -7.38 -28.80
C MET A 204 -5.45 -6.64 -29.61
N VAL A 205 -6.65 -7.22 -29.72
CA VAL A 205 -7.84 -6.55 -30.26
C VAL A 205 -8.83 -6.30 -29.14
N ALA A 206 -9.44 -5.13 -29.10
CA ALA A 206 -10.49 -4.73 -28.18
C ALA A 206 -11.82 -4.55 -28.92
N ALA A 207 -12.95 -4.67 -28.21
CA ALA A 207 -14.25 -4.34 -28.76
C ALA A 207 -15.25 -3.88 -27.68
N GLU A 208 -16.08 -2.91 -28.07
CA GLU A 208 -17.21 -2.37 -27.32
C GLU A 208 -18.50 -2.57 -28.12
N SER A 209 -19.58 -3.19 -27.62
CA SER A 209 -19.69 -4.03 -26.42
C SER A 209 -20.35 -5.35 -26.81
N LEU A 210 -20.22 -6.39 -25.99
CA LEU A 210 -20.73 -7.72 -26.31
C LEU A 210 -22.07 -8.05 -25.64
N TYR A 211 -22.30 -7.68 -24.38
CA TYR A 211 -23.56 -7.97 -23.68
C TYR A 211 -24.29 -6.70 -23.26
N HIS A 212 -23.59 -5.78 -22.63
CA HIS A 212 -24.13 -4.51 -22.16
C HIS A 212 -23.35 -3.36 -22.76
N GLY A 213 -24.05 -2.47 -23.46
CA GLY A 213 -23.48 -1.33 -24.17
C GLY A 213 -24.01 0.01 -23.66
N TRP A 214 -23.49 1.08 -24.26
CA TRP A 214 -23.92 2.45 -24.01
C TRP A 214 -24.42 3.10 -25.29
N ASP A 215 -25.67 3.55 -25.29
CA ASP A 215 -26.21 4.40 -26.34
C ASP A 215 -25.86 5.86 -26.00
N ASN A 216 -24.81 6.39 -26.64
CA ASN A 216 -24.31 7.74 -26.38
C ASN A 216 -25.28 8.84 -26.84
N SER A 217 -26.11 8.57 -27.86
CA SER A 217 -27.10 9.55 -28.33
C SER A 217 -28.27 9.67 -27.35
N ALA A 218 -28.76 8.54 -26.85
CA ALA A 218 -29.86 8.51 -25.87
C ALA A 218 -29.38 8.62 -24.41
N ARG A 219 -28.06 8.60 -24.18
CA ARG A 219 -27.40 8.60 -22.86
C ARG A 219 -27.98 7.55 -21.91
N ARG A 220 -28.05 6.30 -22.37
CA ARG A 220 -28.59 5.18 -21.57
C ARG A 220 -27.84 3.88 -21.81
N PHE A 221 -27.83 3.03 -20.78
CA PHE A 221 -27.38 1.65 -20.87
C PHE A 221 -28.36 0.82 -21.69
N VAL A 222 -27.85 -0.08 -22.53
CA VAL A 222 -28.65 -0.95 -23.41
C VAL A 222 -28.07 -2.36 -23.43
N ASP A 223 -28.93 -3.36 -23.61
CA ASP A 223 -28.47 -4.71 -23.96
C ASP A 223 -28.11 -4.74 -25.45
N VAL A 224 -26.97 -5.36 -25.77
CA VAL A 224 -26.51 -5.48 -27.16
C VAL A 224 -27.43 -6.46 -27.91
N PRO A 225 -28.06 -6.10 -29.03
CA PRO A 225 -28.96 -6.99 -29.77
C PRO A 225 -28.29 -8.29 -30.22
N GLU A 226 -29.01 -9.42 -30.19
CA GLU A 226 -28.43 -10.74 -30.52
C GLU A 226 -27.74 -10.79 -31.88
N LYS A 227 -28.30 -10.11 -32.90
CA LYS A 227 -27.68 -10.03 -34.23
C LYS A 227 -26.30 -9.38 -34.17
N ASP A 228 -26.17 -8.30 -33.42
CA ASP A 228 -24.92 -7.54 -33.29
C ASP A 228 -23.90 -8.34 -32.47
N ARG A 229 -24.37 -9.07 -31.43
CA ARG A 229 -23.54 -10.01 -30.68
C ARG A 229 -22.97 -11.11 -31.57
N GLN A 230 -23.79 -11.73 -32.41
CA GLN A 230 -23.35 -12.79 -33.31
C GLN A 230 -22.35 -12.27 -34.35
N TRP A 231 -22.61 -11.10 -34.92
CA TRP A 231 -21.68 -10.45 -35.84
C TRP A 231 -20.34 -10.17 -35.15
N LEU A 232 -20.37 -9.55 -33.96
CA LEU A 232 -19.15 -9.21 -33.23
C LEU A 232 -18.38 -10.47 -32.85
N LYS A 233 -19.03 -11.51 -32.31
CA LYS A 233 -18.38 -12.79 -31.99
C LYS A 233 -17.68 -13.40 -33.19
N THR A 234 -18.27 -13.32 -34.39
CA THR A 234 -17.63 -13.79 -35.62
C THR A 234 -16.29 -13.07 -35.88
N GLN A 235 -16.24 -11.75 -35.68
CA GLN A 235 -15.00 -10.97 -35.84
C GLN A 235 -13.98 -11.29 -34.74
N LEU A 236 -14.43 -11.41 -33.49
CA LEU A 236 -13.56 -11.76 -32.36
C LEU A 236 -12.98 -13.17 -32.48
N ASP A 237 -13.75 -14.11 -33.03
CA ASP A 237 -13.30 -15.46 -33.35
C ASP A 237 -12.22 -15.46 -34.44
N VAL A 238 -12.32 -14.58 -35.45
CA VAL A 238 -11.24 -14.40 -36.44
C VAL A 238 -9.97 -13.88 -35.76
N ALA A 239 -10.08 -12.84 -34.92
CA ALA A 239 -8.93 -12.28 -34.20
C ALA A 239 -8.22 -13.34 -33.34
N ARG A 240 -8.99 -14.18 -32.61
CA ARG A 240 -8.44 -15.23 -31.75
C ARG A 240 -7.95 -16.45 -32.51
N ASN A 241 -8.81 -17.04 -33.33
CA ASN A 241 -8.60 -18.38 -33.88
C ASN A 241 -7.77 -18.34 -35.17
N THR A 242 -7.82 -17.25 -35.93
CA THR A 242 -7.02 -17.08 -37.15
C THR A 242 -5.71 -16.37 -36.86
N PHE A 243 -5.74 -15.27 -36.12
CA PHE A 243 -4.55 -14.43 -35.88
C PHE A 243 -3.88 -14.62 -34.52
N GLY A 244 -4.42 -15.47 -33.65
CA GLY A 244 -3.82 -15.79 -32.35
C GLY A 244 -3.80 -14.61 -31.37
N LYS A 245 -4.63 -13.58 -31.57
CA LYS A 245 -4.62 -12.37 -30.74
C LYS A 245 -5.54 -12.53 -29.52
N PRO A 246 -5.09 -12.16 -28.32
CA PRO A 246 -5.97 -11.92 -27.19
C PRO A 246 -7.05 -10.91 -27.56
N VAL A 247 -8.25 -11.10 -27.01
CA VAL A 247 -9.40 -10.21 -27.23
C VAL A 247 -9.87 -9.62 -25.92
N LEU A 248 -9.85 -8.29 -25.84
CA LEU A 248 -10.45 -7.49 -24.77
C LEU A 248 -11.89 -7.14 -25.14
N VAL A 249 -12.83 -7.40 -24.22
CA VAL A 249 -14.23 -6.99 -24.37
C VAL A 249 -14.56 -5.97 -23.29
N ILE A 250 -15.05 -4.81 -23.72
CA ILE A 250 -15.41 -3.68 -22.86
C ILE A 250 -16.93 -3.54 -22.86
N ASP A 251 -17.54 -3.79 -21.71
CA ASP A 251 -18.98 -3.72 -21.50
C ASP A 251 -19.34 -2.63 -20.47
N TYR A 252 -20.52 -2.05 -20.64
CA TYR A 252 -20.96 -0.90 -19.86
C TYR A 252 -22.17 -1.21 -18.97
N VAL A 253 -22.01 -1.00 -17.68
CA VAL A 253 -23.07 -1.16 -16.67
C VAL A 253 -23.11 0.03 -15.71
N PRO A 254 -24.27 0.33 -15.09
CA PRO A 254 -24.37 1.40 -14.10
C PRO A 254 -23.40 1.17 -12.92
N ALA A 255 -22.76 2.23 -12.42
CA ALA A 255 -21.82 2.16 -11.28
C ALA A 255 -22.42 1.49 -10.03
N ALA A 256 -23.72 1.74 -9.77
CA ALA A 256 -24.43 1.15 -8.64
C ALA A 256 -24.67 -0.37 -8.77
N ASN A 257 -24.53 -0.96 -9.96
CA ASN A 257 -24.79 -2.38 -10.21
C ASN A 257 -23.49 -3.18 -10.39
N ARG A 258 -22.64 -3.16 -9.36
CA ARG A 258 -21.34 -3.84 -9.39
C ARG A 258 -21.45 -5.37 -9.45
N GLU A 259 -22.56 -5.94 -8.99
CA GLU A 259 -22.78 -7.39 -9.10
C GLU A 259 -23.00 -7.82 -10.55
N LEU A 260 -23.80 -7.07 -11.32
CA LEU A 260 -23.93 -7.29 -12.77
C LEU A 260 -22.56 -7.18 -13.46
N ALA A 261 -21.71 -6.21 -13.05
CA ALA A 261 -20.35 -6.10 -13.59
C ALA A 261 -19.54 -7.39 -13.38
N ARG A 262 -19.64 -8.02 -12.20
CA ARG A 262 -18.98 -9.30 -11.89
C ARG A 262 -19.54 -10.46 -12.70
N GLU A 263 -20.87 -10.54 -12.82
CA GLU A 263 -21.54 -11.57 -13.61
C GLU A 263 -21.13 -11.50 -15.09
N THR A 264 -21.14 -10.30 -15.67
CA THR A 264 -20.72 -10.04 -17.05
C THR A 264 -19.23 -10.36 -17.23
N ALA A 265 -18.36 -9.88 -16.33
CA ALA A 265 -16.92 -10.17 -16.40
C ALA A 265 -16.66 -11.68 -16.34
N ALA A 266 -17.28 -12.40 -15.39
CA ALA A 266 -17.13 -13.85 -15.27
C ALA A 266 -17.65 -14.60 -16.50
N ARG A 267 -18.73 -14.12 -17.14
CA ARG A 267 -19.24 -14.68 -18.40
C ARG A 267 -18.23 -14.51 -19.53
N LEU A 268 -17.69 -13.31 -19.71
CA LEU A 268 -16.67 -13.00 -20.70
C LEU A 268 -15.41 -13.85 -20.51
N SER A 269 -14.93 -14.00 -19.27
CA SER A 269 -13.78 -14.86 -18.95
C SER A 269 -14.02 -16.32 -19.35
N ARG A 270 -15.22 -16.87 -19.08
CA ARG A 270 -15.59 -18.25 -19.47
C ARG A 270 -15.63 -18.44 -20.98
N GLU A 271 -15.95 -17.39 -21.72
CA GLU A 271 -15.96 -17.40 -23.19
C GLU A 271 -14.55 -17.19 -23.79
N GLY A 272 -13.52 -17.00 -22.94
CA GLY A 272 -12.13 -16.86 -23.35
C GLY A 272 -11.73 -15.43 -23.73
N TYR A 273 -12.50 -14.43 -23.29
CA TYR A 273 -12.18 -13.02 -23.47
C TYR A 273 -11.50 -12.44 -22.22
N VAL A 274 -10.70 -11.38 -22.41
CA VAL A 274 -10.27 -10.48 -21.33
C VAL A 274 -11.42 -9.50 -21.08
N PRO A 275 -12.08 -9.50 -19.91
CA PRO A 275 -13.16 -8.57 -19.63
C PRO A 275 -12.64 -7.27 -19.03
N TRP A 276 -13.31 -6.18 -19.39
CA TRP A 276 -13.33 -4.95 -18.62
C TRP A 276 -14.75 -4.40 -18.59
N VAL A 277 -15.41 -4.46 -17.43
CA VAL A 277 -16.79 -4.00 -17.27
C VAL A 277 -16.82 -2.76 -16.39
N SER A 278 -17.28 -1.63 -16.94
CA SER A 278 -17.22 -0.32 -16.26
C SER A 278 -18.38 0.61 -16.69
N VAL A 279 -18.27 1.91 -16.40
CA VAL A 279 -19.17 2.97 -16.92
C VAL A 279 -18.61 3.53 -18.23
N PRO A 280 -19.46 4.12 -19.09
CA PRO A 280 -19.04 4.66 -20.39
C PRO A 280 -17.94 5.74 -20.32
N ALA A 281 -17.89 6.52 -19.23
CA ALA A 281 -16.84 7.52 -19.03
C ALA A 281 -15.46 6.92 -18.72
N LEU A 282 -15.40 5.63 -18.35
CA LEU A 282 -14.17 4.94 -17.93
C LEU A 282 -13.43 5.68 -16.80
N ASP A 283 -14.14 6.37 -15.91
CA ASP A 283 -13.61 7.17 -14.80
C ASP A 283 -13.71 6.45 -13.43
N GLN A 284 -13.99 5.15 -13.45
CA GLN A 284 -14.05 4.28 -12.28
C GLN A 284 -13.24 3.00 -12.48
N LEU A 285 -12.79 2.41 -11.37
CA LEU A 285 -12.21 1.05 -11.38
C LEU A 285 -13.31 0.01 -11.62
N GLY A 286 -13.33 -0.51 -12.85
CA GLY A 286 -14.23 -1.55 -13.30
C GLY A 286 -13.91 -2.94 -12.73
N VAL A 287 -14.56 -3.95 -13.30
CA VAL A 287 -14.36 -5.37 -12.97
C VAL A 287 -13.82 -6.10 -14.20
N GLY A 288 -12.69 -6.79 -14.04
CA GLY A 288 -12.11 -7.65 -15.07
C GLY A 288 -11.91 -9.08 -14.59
N ASN A 289 -10.91 -9.78 -15.13
CA ASN A 289 -10.49 -11.10 -14.63
C ASN A 289 -9.98 -11.05 -13.18
N ILE A 290 -9.63 -9.83 -12.73
CA ILE A 290 -9.36 -9.51 -11.34
C ILE A 290 -10.21 -8.31 -10.93
N GLU A 291 -10.49 -8.18 -9.65
CA GLU A 291 -11.19 -7.03 -9.07
C GLU A 291 -10.33 -6.41 -7.97
N VAL A 292 -9.91 -5.15 -8.12
CA VAL A 292 -9.21 -4.42 -7.06
C VAL A 292 -10.15 -4.27 -5.86
N LEU A 293 -9.66 -4.63 -4.67
CA LEU A 293 -10.37 -4.44 -3.42
C LEU A 293 -9.89 -3.11 -2.80
N PRO A 294 -10.78 -2.11 -2.65
CA PRO A 294 -10.38 -0.80 -2.16
C PRO A 294 -9.74 -0.85 -0.78
N ARG A 295 -8.63 -0.15 -0.62
CA ARG A 295 -7.95 0.08 0.67
C ARG A 295 -7.96 1.53 1.11
N ARG A 296 -8.18 2.47 0.18
CA ARG A 296 -8.26 3.89 0.52
C ARG A 296 -9.55 4.19 1.25
N VAL A 297 -9.47 5.06 2.25
CA VAL A 297 -10.62 5.58 2.99
C VAL A 297 -10.55 7.09 2.96
N LEU A 298 -11.63 7.74 2.54
CA LEU A 298 -11.69 9.20 2.55
C LEU A 298 -12.03 9.64 3.97
N VAL A 299 -11.11 10.34 4.64
CA VAL A 299 -11.28 10.78 6.02
C VAL A 299 -11.61 12.28 6.02
N ILE A 300 -12.86 12.60 6.30
CA ILE A 300 -13.33 13.99 6.40
C ILE A 300 -13.10 14.51 7.80
N TYR A 301 -12.49 15.70 7.89
CA TYR A 301 -12.22 16.37 9.16
C TYR A 301 -12.47 17.87 9.06
N ASN A 302 -12.69 18.52 10.20
CA ASN A 302 -12.80 19.97 10.27
C ASN A 302 -11.44 20.59 10.66
N PRO A 303 -10.77 21.33 9.76
CA PRO A 303 -9.47 21.91 10.07
C PRO A 303 -9.52 23.02 11.13
N ALA A 304 -10.70 23.52 11.50
CA ALA A 304 -10.83 24.47 12.61
C ALA A 304 -10.68 23.82 14.00
N GLU A 305 -10.76 22.49 14.09
CA GLU A 305 -10.70 21.76 15.36
C GLU A 305 -9.27 21.51 15.85
N SER A 306 -8.26 21.73 15.01
CA SER A 306 -6.86 21.50 15.34
C SER A 306 -5.92 22.39 14.53
N PRO A 307 -4.82 22.92 15.10
CA PRO A 307 -3.86 23.74 14.35
C PRO A 307 -3.09 22.99 13.26
N ASP A 308 -2.98 21.66 13.37
CA ASP A 308 -2.33 20.80 12.38
C ASP A 308 -3.01 19.41 12.37
N LEU A 309 -2.97 18.72 11.23
CA LEU A 309 -3.55 17.37 11.09
C LEU A 309 -2.93 16.37 12.08
N HIS A 310 -1.67 16.55 12.48
CA HIS A 310 -0.97 15.74 13.47
C HIS A 310 -1.67 15.73 14.85
N TYR A 311 -2.41 16.79 15.20
CA TYR A 311 -3.09 16.88 16.49
C TYR A 311 -4.61 16.60 16.38
N ALA A 312 -5.12 16.40 15.17
CA ALA A 312 -6.54 16.17 14.94
C ALA A 312 -6.97 14.76 15.34
N ASP A 313 -8.18 14.62 15.91
CA ASP A 313 -8.75 13.34 16.36
C ASP A 313 -8.77 12.28 15.25
N VAL A 314 -9.06 12.69 14.00
CA VAL A 314 -9.02 11.81 12.82
C VAL A 314 -7.67 11.14 12.62
N GLN A 315 -6.58 11.80 12.98
CA GLN A 315 -5.25 11.24 12.86
C GLN A 315 -4.91 10.44 14.12
N ARG A 316 -5.13 11.06 15.30
CA ARG A 316 -4.73 10.50 16.60
C ARG A 316 -5.44 9.18 16.91
N PHE A 317 -6.74 9.09 16.61
CA PHE A 317 -7.58 7.98 17.01
C PHE A 317 -7.92 7.01 15.88
N LEU A 318 -8.00 7.45 14.62
CA LEU A 318 -8.29 6.54 13.50
C LEU A 318 -7.04 5.97 12.82
N GLY A 319 -5.87 6.61 12.94
CA GLY A 319 -4.66 6.18 12.22
C GLY A 319 -4.27 4.74 12.50
N MET A 320 -4.30 4.31 13.77
CA MET A 320 -4.01 2.92 14.17
C MET A 320 -5.07 1.91 13.69
N PRO A 321 -6.38 2.08 13.99
CA PRO A 321 -7.35 1.06 13.62
C PRO A 321 -7.51 0.94 12.10
N LEU A 322 -7.40 2.03 11.34
CA LEU A 322 -7.38 1.99 9.87
C LEU A 322 -6.19 1.16 9.36
N ALA A 323 -4.98 1.44 9.85
CA ALA A 323 -3.78 0.67 9.47
C ALA A 323 -3.91 -0.82 9.83
N ARG A 324 -4.48 -1.16 11.00
CA ARG A 324 -4.69 -2.55 11.42
C ARG A 324 -5.68 -3.30 10.51
N LEU A 325 -6.67 -2.60 9.97
CA LEU A 325 -7.61 -3.10 8.96
C LEU A 325 -7.02 -3.12 7.54
N GLY A 326 -5.79 -2.63 7.36
CA GLY A 326 -5.14 -2.56 6.06
C GLY A 326 -5.54 -1.34 5.24
N LEU A 327 -6.20 -0.35 5.83
CA LEU A 327 -6.71 0.81 5.13
C LEU A 327 -5.71 1.98 5.16
N THR A 328 -5.73 2.78 4.10
CA THR A 328 -4.89 3.98 3.96
C THR A 328 -5.79 5.22 3.93
N PRO A 329 -5.64 6.17 4.89
CA PRO A 329 -6.48 7.36 4.95
C PRO A 329 -6.03 8.43 3.95
N ASP A 330 -7.01 8.98 3.21
CA ASP A 330 -6.89 10.24 2.48
C ASP A 330 -7.64 11.32 3.26
N TYR A 331 -6.90 12.20 3.94
CA TYR A 331 -7.48 13.26 4.75
C TYR A 331 -7.95 14.43 3.88
N VAL A 332 -9.24 14.74 3.95
CA VAL A 332 -9.85 15.85 3.21
C VAL A 332 -10.51 16.82 4.19
N PRO A 333 -10.08 18.09 4.23
CA PRO A 333 -10.72 19.09 5.07
C PRO A 333 -12.12 19.39 4.54
N VAL A 334 -13.11 19.46 5.43
CA VAL A 334 -14.53 19.63 5.07
C VAL A 334 -14.81 20.97 4.36
N ASN A 335 -14.01 22.01 4.65
CA ASN A 335 -14.07 23.31 3.99
C ASN A 335 -13.28 23.38 2.66
N GLY A 336 -12.60 22.30 2.27
CA GLY A 336 -11.88 22.19 1.01
C GLY A 336 -12.73 21.64 -0.14
N PRO A 337 -12.12 21.44 -1.33
CA PRO A 337 -12.77 20.77 -2.44
C PRO A 337 -13.05 19.32 -2.08
N LEU A 338 -14.32 18.96 -2.03
CA LEU A 338 -14.74 17.57 -1.87
C LEU A 338 -14.71 16.89 -3.25
N PRO A 339 -14.22 15.64 -3.35
CA PRO A 339 -14.16 14.92 -4.62
C PRO A 339 -15.50 14.90 -5.37
N ASP A 340 -15.47 15.27 -6.65
CA ASP A 340 -16.62 15.24 -7.55
C ASP A 340 -16.59 14.07 -8.55
N TRP A 341 -15.48 13.32 -8.58
CA TRP A 341 -15.33 12.06 -9.32
C TRP A 341 -15.92 10.84 -8.56
N PRO A 342 -16.19 9.72 -9.25
CA PRO A 342 -16.72 8.50 -8.62
C PRO A 342 -15.77 7.91 -7.56
N LEU A 343 -16.30 7.67 -6.35
CA LEU A 343 -15.56 7.03 -5.25
C LEU A 343 -15.75 5.51 -5.20
N VAL A 344 -16.88 5.00 -5.74
CA VAL A 344 -17.24 3.57 -5.72
C VAL A 344 -16.16 2.75 -6.44
N GLY A 345 -15.73 1.66 -5.81
CA GLY A 345 -14.68 0.80 -6.36
C GLY A 345 -13.26 1.36 -6.25
N ARG A 346 -13.08 2.62 -5.83
CA ARG A 346 -11.78 3.24 -5.51
C ARG A 346 -11.56 3.38 -4.01
N TYR A 347 -12.61 3.73 -3.26
CA TYR A 347 -12.58 3.89 -1.81
C TYR A 347 -13.39 2.78 -1.13
N ALA A 348 -12.86 2.27 0.00
CA ALA A 348 -13.58 1.33 0.87
C ALA A 348 -14.75 2.00 1.59
N GLY A 349 -14.68 3.32 1.75
CA GLY A 349 -15.77 4.16 2.25
C GLY A 349 -15.27 5.52 2.70
N ILE A 350 -16.16 6.25 3.36
CA ILE A 350 -15.93 7.57 3.94
C ILE A 350 -15.96 7.42 5.45
N VAL A 351 -14.98 8.01 6.14
CA VAL A 351 -15.01 8.19 7.59
C VAL A 351 -15.07 9.68 7.89
N SER A 352 -16.14 10.14 8.53
CA SER A 352 -16.29 11.52 8.98
C SER A 352 -16.10 11.57 10.49
N TRP A 353 -15.14 12.35 10.98
CA TRP A 353 -15.07 12.71 12.40
C TRP A 353 -15.04 14.23 12.52
N ILE A 354 -16.16 14.77 12.95
CA ILE A 354 -16.39 16.20 13.14
C ILE A 354 -16.98 16.36 14.53
N ASN A 355 -16.53 17.37 15.26
CA ASN A 355 -16.97 17.62 16.64
C ASN A 355 -17.95 18.80 16.76
N SER A 356 -18.25 19.50 15.65
CA SER A 356 -19.23 20.59 15.55
C SER A 356 -20.42 20.24 14.65
N ASP A 357 -21.63 20.71 15.02
CA ASP A 357 -22.82 20.70 14.16
C ASP A 357 -22.92 21.98 13.30
N GLU A 358 -22.09 22.98 13.56
CA GLU A 358 -22.08 24.30 12.90
C GLU A 358 -20.89 24.43 11.94
N LEU A 359 -21.01 23.77 10.78
CA LEU A 359 -20.04 23.97 9.69
C LEU A 359 -20.43 25.22 8.85
N PRO A 360 -19.47 26.04 8.41
CA PRO A 360 -19.75 27.22 7.58
C PRO A 360 -20.53 26.94 6.29
N ASP A 361 -20.40 25.74 5.72
CA ASP A 361 -21.11 25.29 4.51
C ASP A 361 -21.65 23.86 4.68
N ALA A 362 -22.48 23.68 5.70
CA ALA A 362 -23.09 22.40 6.06
C ALA A 362 -23.96 21.82 4.92
N ALA A 363 -24.60 22.67 4.10
CA ALA A 363 -25.47 22.24 3.01
C ALA A 363 -24.68 21.54 1.89
N ARG A 364 -23.58 22.15 1.40
CA ARG A 364 -22.73 21.53 0.38
C ARG A 364 -22.17 20.19 0.84
N TYR A 365 -21.71 20.14 2.10
CA TYR A 365 -21.20 18.90 2.70
C TYR A 365 -22.30 17.83 2.81
N GLY A 366 -23.48 18.21 3.30
CA GLY A 366 -24.61 17.29 3.45
C GLY A 366 -25.09 16.73 2.11
N ASP A 367 -25.21 17.58 1.09
CA ASP A 367 -25.57 17.16 -0.27
C ASP A 367 -24.51 16.24 -0.88
N TRP A 368 -23.24 16.53 -0.63
CA TRP A 368 -22.14 15.67 -1.07
C TRP A 368 -22.21 14.29 -0.40
N LEU A 369 -22.35 14.22 0.92
CA LEU A 369 -22.52 12.94 1.64
C LEU A 369 -23.70 12.15 1.09
N LYS A 370 -24.85 12.80 0.87
CA LYS A 370 -26.04 12.17 0.32
C LYS A 370 -25.74 11.50 -1.02
N ARG A 371 -25.09 12.24 -1.94
CA ARG A 371 -24.70 11.69 -3.26
C ARG A 371 -23.79 10.47 -3.12
N GLN A 372 -22.82 10.50 -2.21
CA GLN A 372 -21.92 9.35 -2.01
C GLN A 372 -22.64 8.13 -1.44
N THR A 373 -23.53 8.32 -0.47
CA THR A 373 -24.33 7.22 0.10
C THR A 373 -25.35 6.67 -0.92
N ASP A 374 -25.97 7.52 -1.73
CA ASP A 374 -26.87 7.11 -2.81
C ASP A 374 -26.12 6.27 -3.87
N ASN A 375 -24.85 6.59 -4.12
CA ASN A 375 -23.96 5.82 -4.99
C ASN A 375 -23.44 4.53 -4.33
N GLY A 376 -23.77 4.26 -3.07
CA GLY A 376 -23.41 3.02 -2.37
C GLY A 376 -22.05 3.04 -1.68
N VAL A 377 -21.42 4.21 -1.52
CA VAL A 377 -20.18 4.35 -0.75
C VAL A 377 -20.50 4.21 0.75
N PRO A 378 -19.90 3.25 1.49
CA PRO A 378 -20.13 3.11 2.93
C PRO A 378 -19.70 4.36 3.71
N LEU A 379 -20.48 4.77 4.70
CA LEU A 379 -20.19 5.93 5.55
C LEU A 379 -20.09 5.53 7.03
N ALA A 380 -18.97 5.88 7.67
CA ALA A 380 -18.77 5.76 9.12
C ALA A 380 -18.65 7.15 9.76
N VAL A 381 -19.56 7.49 10.67
CA VAL A 381 -19.58 8.81 11.34
C VAL A 381 -19.15 8.68 12.80
N PHE A 382 -18.20 9.52 13.21
CA PHE A 382 -17.77 9.70 14.59
C PHE A 382 -18.06 11.14 15.04
N GLY A 383 -18.51 11.30 16.28
CA GLY A 383 -18.73 12.61 16.88
C GLY A 383 -20.07 13.22 16.45
N ARG A 384 -20.08 13.92 15.31
CA ARG A 384 -21.23 14.65 14.76
C ARG A 384 -21.35 14.40 13.25
N PHE A 385 -22.54 14.65 12.71
CA PHE A 385 -22.77 14.58 11.26
C PHE A 385 -22.30 15.85 10.51
N GLY A 386 -22.00 16.95 11.21
CA GLY A 386 -21.63 18.22 10.58
C GLY A 386 -22.80 18.93 9.88
N VAL A 387 -24.03 18.54 10.21
CA VAL A 387 -25.28 19.14 9.74
C VAL A 387 -26.29 19.19 10.87
N ALA A 388 -27.29 20.07 10.78
CA ALA A 388 -28.39 20.13 11.73
C ALA A 388 -29.18 18.81 11.78
N TYR A 389 -29.70 18.46 12.96
CA TYR A 389 -30.39 17.19 13.19
C TYR A 389 -31.68 17.01 12.38
N ASP A 390 -32.36 18.10 12.07
CA ASP A 390 -33.58 18.15 11.24
C ASP A 390 -33.30 18.22 9.74
N SER A 391 -32.03 18.18 9.31
CA SER A 391 -31.64 18.26 7.90
C SER A 391 -32.23 17.14 7.03
N THR A 392 -32.40 17.45 5.75
CA THR A 392 -32.86 16.51 4.72
C THR A 392 -31.92 15.31 4.55
N LEU A 393 -30.62 15.49 4.78
CA LEU A 393 -29.64 14.40 4.77
C LEU A 393 -30.02 13.33 5.81
N LEU A 394 -30.16 13.70 7.09
CA LEU A 394 -30.42 12.72 8.15
C LEU A 394 -31.75 11.99 7.94
N GLN A 395 -32.77 12.70 7.47
CA GLN A 395 -34.05 12.08 7.09
C GLN A 395 -33.87 11.04 5.98
N SER A 396 -33.07 11.33 4.95
CA SER A 396 -32.76 10.39 3.87
C SER A 396 -31.95 9.18 4.33
N LEU A 397 -31.15 9.34 5.40
CA LEU A 397 -30.40 8.26 6.06
C LEU A 397 -31.27 7.44 7.04
N GLY A 398 -32.57 7.71 7.12
CA GLY A 398 -33.50 6.99 8.01
C GLY A 398 -33.42 7.41 9.47
N LEU A 399 -32.96 8.64 9.74
CA LEU A 399 -32.86 9.23 11.07
C LEU A 399 -33.93 10.29 11.25
N GLN A 400 -34.46 10.40 12.48
CA GLN A 400 -35.47 11.38 12.84
C GLN A 400 -35.07 12.10 14.11
N THR A 401 -35.22 13.43 14.11
CA THR A 401 -35.07 14.24 15.31
C THR A 401 -36.17 13.92 16.33
N VAL A 402 -35.75 13.71 17.57
CA VAL A 402 -36.64 13.54 18.73
C VAL A 402 -36.56 14.81 19.56
N GLU A 403 -37.68 15.23 20.13
CA GLU A 403 -37.68 16.36 21.07
C GLU A 403 -36.72 16.09 22.24
N ALA A 404 -35.80 17.02 22.49
CA ALA A 404 -34.80 16.87 23.53
C ALA A 404 -35.43 16.92 24.92
N ALA A 405 -35.25 15.87 25.72
CA ALA A 405 -35.63 15.89 27.13
C ALA A 405 -34.73 16.88 27.89
N LYS A 406 -35.31 17.97 28.40
CA LYS A 406 -34.57 19.06 29.09
C LYS A 406 -33.99 18.65 30.44
N ALA A 407 -34.59 17.65 31.09
CA ALA A 407 -34.16 17.06 32.36
C ALA A 407 -34.85 15.70 32.54
N GLY A 408 -34.28 14.83 33.37
CA GLY A 408 -34.90 13.55 33.74
C GLY A 408 -33.89 12.40 33.84
N ASP A 409 -34.37 11.26 34.33
CA ASP A 409 -33.60 10.03 34.39
C ASP A 409 -33.53 9.37 33.01
N PHE A 410 -32.34 8.91 32.64
CA PHE A 410 -32.10 8.20 31.40
C PHE A 410 -31.57 6.81 31.71
N ARG A 411 -32.11 5.80 31.03
CA ARG A 411 -31.62 4.41 31.15
C ARG A 411 -31.20 3.88 29.80
N ILE A 412 -30.12 3.10 29.78
CA ILE A 412 -29.71 2.33 28.62
C ILE A 412 -30.71 1.17 28.46
N VAL A 413 -31.27 1.02 27.25
CA VAL A 413 -32.19 -0.06 26.89
C VAL A 413 -31.60 -1.01 25.86
N THR A 414 -30.54 -0.60 25.18
CA THR A 414 -29.80 -1.43 24.23
C THR A 414 -28.34 -1.02 24.27
N GLN A 415 -27.44 -2.00 24.34
CA GLN A 415 -25.99 -1.79 24.28
C GLN A 415 -25.37 -3.00 23.58
N ASP A 416 -24.77 -2.77 22.42
CA ASP A 416 -24.01 -3.78 21.69
C ASP A 416 -22.68 -4.10 22.41
N PRO A 417 -22.14 -5.33 22.33
CA PRO A 417 -20.85 -5.68 22.92
C PRO A 417 -19.66 -4.81 22.49
N MET A 418 -19.73 -4.11 21.35
CA MET A 418 -18.68 -3.17 20.97
C MET A 418 -18.73 -1.85 21.75
N MET A 419 -19.83 -1.54 22.45
CA MET A 419 -19.98 -0.39 23.33
C MET A 419 -19.57 -0.73 24.77
N GLY A 420 -19.00 0.24 25.47
CA GLY A 420 -18.37 0.05 26.78
C GLY A 420 -16.96 -0.55 26.71
N PHE A 421 -16.23 -0.36 25.61
CA PHE A 421 -14.98 -1.08 25.30
C PHE A 421 -13.87 -0.86 26.34
N GLU A 422 -13.41 0.37 26.55
CA GLU A 422 -12.41 0.70 27.60
C GLU A 422 -13.02 1.46 28.77
N MET A 423 -14.15 2.13 28.54
CA MET A 423 -14.87 2.91 29.53
C MET A 423 -16.37 2.62 29.43
N PRO A 424 -17.06 2.34 30.56
CA PRO A 424 -18.50 2.07 30.55
C PRO A 424 -19.27 3.27 29.98
N VAL A 425 -20.37 2.97 29.28
CA VAL A 425 -21.27 3.99 28.77
C VAL A 425 -22.19 4.46 29.89
N THR A 426 -22.35 5.77 30.04
CA THR A 426 -23.29 6.37 30.99
C THR A 426 -24.10 7.46 30.30
N PRO A 427 -25.44 7.43 30.35
CA PRO A 427 -26.27 8.53 29.84
C PRO A 427 -25.92 9.85 30.54
N ARG A 428 -25.77 10.93 29.77
CA ARG A 428 -25.50 12.27 30.29
C ARG A 428 -26.63 13.19 29.89
N ALA A 429 -27.44 13.61 30.86
CA ALA A 429 -28.54 14.54 30.61
C ALA A 429 -28.01 15.82 29.93
N GLY A 430 -28.69 16.27 28.88
CA GLY A 430 -28.26 17.45 28.08
C GLY A 430 -27.22 17.17 27.00
N GLU A 431 -26.55 16.00 27.00
CA GLU A 431 -25.56 15.62 25.98
C GLU A 431 -26.04 14.46 25.08
N ILE A 432 -27.25 13.93 25.30
CA ILE A 432 -27.81 12.84 24.48
C ILE A 432 -28.20 13.39 23.10
N PRO A 433 -27.64 12.87 21.99
CA PRO A 433 -28.02 13.27 20.65
C PRO A 433 -29.51 13.04 20.41
N PRO A 434 -30.26 14.06 19.92
CA PRO A 434 -31.72 14.01 19.78
C PRO A 434 -32.15 13.23 18.53
N LEU A 435 -31.63 12.02 18.32
CA LEU A 435 -31.89 11.21 17.12
C LEU A 435 -32.48 9.85 17.46
N ARG A 436 -33.37 9.38 16.58
CA ARG A 436 -33.93 8.03 16.60
C ARG A 436 -33.93 7.42 15.20
N LEU A 437 -33.73 6.10 15.14
CA LEU A 437 -33.83 5.29 13.93
C LEU A 437 -35.29 5.14 13.48
N ARG A 438 -35.53 5.28 12.16
CA ARG A 438 -36.85 5.07 11.50
C ARG A 438 -36.86 3.86 10.54
N GLY A 439 -35.69 3.38 10.11
CA GLY A 439 -35.55 2.28 9.13
C GLY A 439 -34.87 1.02 9.70
N ALA A 440 -34.58 0.07 8.82
CA ALA A 440 -33.81 -1.13 9.17
C ALA A 440 -32.40 -0.72 9.63
N ALA A 441 -32.04 -1.06 10.86
CA ALA A 441 -30.75 -0.75 11.47
C ALA A 441 -30.52 -1.66 12.69
N HIS A 442 -29.27 -1.85 13.05
CA HIS A 442 -28.85 -2.51 14.29
C HIS A 442 -28.40 -1.44 15.29
N PRO A 443 -29.23 -1.09 16.30
CA PRO A 443 -28.87 -0.08 17.29
C PRO A 443 -27.70 -0.58 18.15
N LEU A 444 -26.61 0.18 18.18
CA LEU A 444 -25.45 -0.11 19.03
C LEU A 444 -25.65 0.45 20.44
N LEU A 445 -26.34 1.58 20.56
CA LEU A 445 -26.72 2.19 21.82
C LEU A 445 -28.14 2.75 21.73
N GLY A 446 -29.00 2.35 22.66
CA GLY A 446 -30.36 2.85 22.84
C GLY A 446 -30.53 3.42 24.24
N ILE A 447 -30.99 4.66 24.35
CA ILE A 447 -31.22 5.36 25.63
C ILE A 447 -32.68 5.81 25.66
N ILE A 448 -33.39 5.51 26.75
CA ILE A 448 -34.75 5.99 26.95
C ILE A 448 -34.81 6.95 28.13
N SER A 449 -35.53 8.06 27.97
CA SER A 449 -35.86 8.99 29.05
C SER A 449 -36.99 8.44 29.93
N SER A 450 -37.16 9.02 31.12
CA SER A 450 -38.31 8.80 31.98
C SER A 450 -39.65 9.17 31.31
N ALA A 451 -39.63 10.08 30.33
CA ALA A 451 -40.80 10.46 29.52
C ALA A 451 -41.11 9.46 28.38
N GLY A 452 -40.37 8.35 28.27
CA GLY A 452 -40.57 7.32 27.26
C GLY A 452 -39.98 7.64 25.88
N GLN A 453 -39.30 8.77 25.72
CA GLN A 453 -38.60 9.13 24.48
C GLN A 453 -37.33 8.27 24.33
N LEU A 454 -37.20 7.61 23.17
CA LEU A 454 -36.08 6.72 22.82
C LEU A 454 -35.12 7.40 21.85
N PHE A 455 -33.83 7.37 22.20
CA PHE A 455 -32.71 7.93 21.46
C PHE A 455 -31.75 6.83 21.03
N HIS A 456 -31.12 7.00 19.87
CA HIS A 456 -30.12 6.08 19.32
C HIS A 456 -28.83 6.83 18.98
N PRO A 457 -27.90 7.01 19.93
CA PRO A 457 -26.65 7.71 19.68
C PRO A 457 -25.64 6.94 18.81
N ALA A 458 -25.83 5.63 18.63
CA ALA A 458 -24.98 4.81 17.81
C ALA A 458 -25.76 3.66 17.14
N ALA A 459 -25.47 3.38 15.87
CA ALA A 459 -26.11 2.31 15.11
C ALA A 459 -25.29 1.88 13.90
N LEU A 460 -25.52 0.65 13.42
CA LEU A 460 -25.17 0.18 12.08
C LEU A 460 -26.43 0.19 11.20
N THR A 461 -26.26 0.58 9.94
CA THR A 461 -27.34 0.79 8.98
C THR A 461 -26.98 0.19 7.62
N PRO A 462 -27.93 0.07 6.68
CA PRO A 462 -27.64 -0.36 5.32
C PRO A 462 -26.66 0.53 4.56
N TRP A 463 -26.51 1.81 4.91
CA TRP A 463 -25.56 2.73 4.28
C TRP A 463 -24.19 2.78 5.01
N GLY A 464 -24.11 2.29 6.25
CA GLY A 464 -22.86 2.27 7.02
C GLY A 464 -23.11 2.27 8.52
N GLY A 465 -22.59 3.25 9.25
CA GLY A 465 -22.80 3.34 10.70
C GLY A 465 -22.41 4.68 11.29
N PHE A 466 -22.87 4.94 12.50
CA PHE A 466 -22.51 6.15 13.24
C PHE A 466 -22.37 5.88 14.74
N VAL A 467 -21.53 6.68 15.39
CA VAL A 467 -21.35 6.76 16.84
C VAL A 467 -21.13 8.21 17.23
N LEU A 468 -22.07 8.79 17.97
CA LEU A 468 -22.08 10.22 18.25
C LEU A 468 -21.47 10.55 19.61
N ALA A 469 -20.85 11.73 19.71
CA ALA A 469 -20.36 12.27 20.96
C ALA A 469 -21.51 12.43 21.98
N PRO A 470 -21.28 12.19 23.28
CA PRO A 470 -19.98 11.90 23.92
C PRO A 470 -19.61 10.40 23.95
N TYR A 471 -20.29 9.54 23.18
CA TYR A 471 -20.14 8.07 23.24
C TYR A 471 -19.06 7.50 22.31
N THR A 472 -18.14 8.35 21.84
CA THR A 472 -16.98 7.95 21.02
C THR A 472 -15.75 7.70 21.91
N VAL A 473 -15.08 8.79 22.31
CA VAL A 473 -13.88 8.85 23.14
C VAL A 473 -14.12 9.90 24.23
N SER A 474 -13.77 9.59 25.46
CA SER A 474 -13.84 10.54 26.59
C SER A 474 -12.45 10.78 27.19
N SER A 475 -12.17 12.02 27.58
CA SER A 475 -11.01 12.34 28.42
C SER A 475 -11.29 11.99 29.88
N LEU A 476 -10.33 11.38 30.57
CA LEU A 476 -10.44 11.14 32.00
C LEU A 476 -10.16 12.43 32.80
N PRO A 477 -10.84 12.67 33.94
CA PRO A 477 -10.60 13.86 34.77
C PRO A 477 -9.16 13.91 35.28
N GLY A 478 -8.54 15.09 35.30
CA GLY A 478 -7.14 15.30 35.74
C GLY A 478 -6.15 15.41 34.57
N GLN A 479 -5.05 16.15 34.77
CA GLN A 479 -4.00 16.27 33.75
C GLN A 479 -3.37 14.90 33.45
N ASP A 480 -3.08 14.62 32.18
CA ASP A 480 -2.37 13.43 31.68
C ASP A 480 -3.03 12.05 31.87
N ASN A 481 -4.25 12.00 32.42
CA ASN A 481 -4.99 10.74 32.58
C ASN A 481 -5.43 10.10 31.23
N GLY A 482 -5.39 10.92 30.17
CA GLY A 482 -5.57 10.52 28.78
C GLY A 482 -7.02 10.14 28.44
N GLU A 483 -7.20 9.67 27.23
CA GLU A 483 -8.49 9.41 26.62
C GLU A 483 -8.83 7.92 26.66
N ARG A 484 -10.13 7.57 26.66
CA ARG A 484 -10.64 6.19 26.63
C ARG A 484 -11.73 6.02 25.59
N TRP A 485 -11.70 4.90 24.89
CA TRP A 485 -12.74 4.50 23.96
C TRP A 485 -14.00 4.00 24.69
N HIS A 486 -15.15 4.55 24.33
CA HIS A 486 -16.43 3.92 24.64
C HIS A 486 -16.79 2.82 23.63
N LEU A 487 -16.29 2.92 22.41
CA LEU A 487 -16.57 2.01 21.30
C LEU A 487 -15.31 1.24 20.91
N ASN A 488 -15.41 -0.06 20.58
CA ASN A 488 -14.31 -0.76 19.93
C ASN A 488 -14.14 -0.27 18.48
N PRO A 489 -13.07 0.48 18.15
CA PRO A 489 -12.97 1.15 16.85
C PRO A 489 -12.74 0.16 15.70
N LEU A 490 -12.05 -0.96 15.94
CA LEU A 490 -11.79 -1.97 14.90
C LEU A 490 -13.10 -2.64 14.45
N THR A 491 -13.89 -3.10 15.42
CA THR A 491 -15.16 -3.78 15.15
C THR A 491 -16.13 -2.85 14.43
N PHE A 492 -16.25 -1.60 14.90
CA PHE A 492 -17.13 -0.63 14.28
C PHE A 492 -16.69 -0.27 12.86
N LEU A 493 -15.43 0.09 12.64
CA LEU A 493 -14.95 0.46 11.30
C LEU A 493 -15.10 -0.70 10.32
N GLN A 494 -14.81 -1.94 10.74
CA GLN A 494 -14.98 -3.11 9.89
C GLN A 494 -16.45 -3.29 9.47
N GLN A 495 -17.41 -3.14 10.39
CA GLN A 495 -18.83 -3.33 10.09
C GLN A 495 -19.45 -2.13 9.35
N ALA A 496 -19.15 -0.90 9.77
CA ALA A 496 -19.68 0.32 9.16
C ALA A 496 -19.16 0.52 7.72
N LEU A 497 -17.90 0.16 7.44
CA LEU A 497 -17.33 0.18 6.09
C LEU A 497 -17.58 -1.12 5.31
N LYS A 498 -18.29 -2.08 5.90
CA LYS A 498 -18.66 -3.38 5.27
C LYS A 498 -17.46 -4.16 4.73
N LEU A 499 -16.36 -4.18 5.47
CA LEU A 499 -15.13 -4.84 5.06
C LEU A 499 -15.26 -6.36 5.18
N ASP A 500 -14.87 -7.08 4.11
CA ASP A 500 -14.79 -8.55 4.14
C ASP A 500 -13.56 -8.98 4.95
N SER A 501 -13.81 -9.61 6.10
CA SER A 501 -12.75 -10.03 7.03
C SER A 501 -11.82 -11.10 6.47
N ARG A 502 -12.18 -11.76 5.36
CA ARG A 502 -11.37 -12.82 4.73
C ARG A 502 -10.31 -12.28 3.79
N VAL A 503 -10.36 -11.00 3.45
CA VAL A 503 -9.41 -10.35 2.54
C VAL A 503 -8.03 -10.26 3.21
N PRO A 504 -6.93 -10.60 2.50
CA PRO A 504 -5.58 -10.43 3.03
C PRO A 504 -5.29 -8.97 3.35
N VAL A 505 -4.75 -8.72 4.54
CA VAL A 505 -4.39 -7.38 5.02
C VAL A 505 -2.88 -7.22 5.04
N PRO A 506 -2.28 -6.29 4.27
CA PRO A 506 -0.83 -6.03 4.32
C PRO A 506 -0.37 -5.66 5.74
N ASP A 507 0.81 -6.13 6.16
CA ASP A 507 1.29 -5.99 7.53
C ASP A 507 2.71 -5.45 7.64
N ILE A 508 2.85 -4.26 8.24
CA ILE A 508 4.14 -3.57 8.45
C ILE A 508 4.86 -3.99 9.74
N THR A 509 4.31 -4.93 10.51
CA THR A 509 4.83 -5.29 11.84
C THR A 509 5.62 -6.59 11.86
N THR A 510 5.54 -7.35 10.77
CA THR A 510 6.01 -8.73 10.68
C THR A 510 6.69 -8.98 9.35
N GLU A 511 7.74 -9.79 9.37
CA GLU A 511 8.28 -10.41 8.16
C GLU A 511 8.70 -11.84 8.44
N ASN A 512 8.36 -12.75 7.52
CA ASN A 512 8.66 -14.18 7.61
C ASN A 512 8.25 -14.77 8.98
N GLY A 513 7.06 -14.39 9.46
CA GLY A 513 6.44 -14.94 10.67
C GLY A 513 6.91 -14.33 11.99
N ARG A 514 7.92 -13.45 11.98
CA ARG A 514 8.47 -12.83 13.18
C ARG A 514 8.19 -11.33 13.21
N ARG A 515 7.88 -10.82 14.41
CA ARG A 515 7.71 -9.38 14.64
C ARG A 515 9.04 -8.67 14.36
N LEU A 516 8.98 -7.52 13.70
CA LEU A 516 10.18 -6.74 13.40
C LEU A 516 10.78 -6.15 14.68
N LEU A 517 12.11 -6.03 14.71
CA LEU A 517 12.89 -5.32 15.71
C LEU A 517 13.74 -4.27 15.01
N MET A 518 13.69 -3.03 15.49
CA MET A 518 14.62 -1.98 15.07
C MET A 518 15.13 -1.19 16.28
N VAL A 519 16.25 -0.51 16.09
CA VAL A 519 16.81 0.44 17.04
C VAL A 519 17.04 1.74 16.29
N HIS A 520 16.57 2.86 16.81
CA HIS A 520 16.95 4.17 16.31
C HIS A 520 17.29 5.14 17.42
N ILE A 521 18.28 5.98 17.16
CA ILE A 521 18.91 6.83 18.17
C ILE A 521 18.99 8.27 17.65
N ASP A 522 18.35 9.16 18.38
CA ASP A 522 18.35 10.59 18.12
C ASP A 522 19.58 11.24 18.78
N GLY A 523 20.19 12.18 18.06
CA GLY A 523 21.50 12.75 18.39
C GLY A 523 21.57 13.60 19.67
N ASP A 524 20.45 13.83 20.35
CA ASP A 524 20.32 14.76 21.47
C ASP A 524 21.28 14.45 22.62
N GLY A 525 22.01 15.47 23.03
CA GLY A 525 22.92 15.41 24.17
C GLY A 525 24.16 14.56 23.91
N PHE A 526 24.57 14.44 22.64
CA PHE A 526 25.80 13.75 22.25
C PHE A 526 27.03 14.28 22.99
N ALA A 527 27.10 15.61 23.15
CA ALA A 527 28.17 16.32 23.84
C ALA A 527 27.98 16.42 25.36
N SER A 528 26.84 15.99 25.91
CA SER A 528 26.54 16.09 27.35
C SER A 528 27.52 15.27 28.18
N ALA A 529 27.89 15.75 29.36
CA ALA A 529 28.75 15.01 30.27
C ALA A 529 27.97 13.88 30.97
N ALA A 530 28.54 12.68 30.98
CA ALA A 530 27.99 11.57 31.75
C ALA A 530 28.45 11.62 33.22
N GLU A 531 27.57 11.21 34.14
CA GLU A 531 27.83 11.15 35.58
C GLU A 531 28.73 9.96 35.95
N ARG A 532 29.98 10.01 35.48
CA ARG A 532 31.00 8.97 35.61
C ARG A 532 32.37 9.61 35.87
N PRO A 533 33.35 8.88 36.43
CA PRO A 533 34.70 9.39 36.59
C PRO A 533 35.25 9.97 35.27
N GLY A 534 35.79 11.19 35.32
CA GLY A 534 36.30 11.90 34.14
C GLY A 534 35.25 12.63 33.30
N ALA A 535 33.96 12.52 33.63
CA ALA A 535 32.85 13.18 32.94
C ALA A 535 32.90 13.05 31.39
N PRO A 536 33.07 11.82 30.84
CA PRO A 536 33.16 11.60 29.40
C PRO A 536 31.87 12.06 28.70
N ALA A 537 31.97 12.34 27.40
CA ALA A 537 30.78 12.66 26.60
C ALA A 537 29.81 11.48 26.53
N SER A 538 28.50 11.73 26.57
CA SER A 538 27.47 10.69 26.49
C SER A 538 27.61 9.84 25.23
N GLY A 539 27.99 10.44 24.10
CA GLY A 539 28.27 9.69 22.86
C GLY A 539 29.40 8.65 23.01
N GLU A 540 30.44 8.96 23.79
CA GLU A 540 31.54 8.04 24.08
C GLU A 540 31.06 6.87 24.95
N VAL A 541 30.31 7.18 26.01
CA VAL A 541 29.72 6.17 26.90
C VAL A 541 28.76 5.26 26.14
N LEU A 542 27.91 5.83 25.27
CA LEU A 542 26.97 5.06 24.46
C LEU A 542 27.69 4.11 23.51
N ARG A 543 28.72 4.60 22.81
CA ARG A 543 29.57 3.79 21.92
C ARG A 543 30.11 2.57 22.64
N ASP A 544 30.68 2.77 23.83
CA ASP A 544 31.44 1.73 24.52
C ASP A 544 30.57 0.78 25.35
N VAL A 545 29.49 1.27 25.95
CA VAL A 545 28.65 0.47 26.87
C VAL A 545 27.49 -0.22 26.15
N ILE A 546 26.95 0.39 25.09
CA ILE A 546 25.77 -0.13 24.36
C ILE A 546 26.15 -0.60 22.96
N LEU A 547 26.63 0.31 22.10
CA LEU A 547 26.74 0.01 20.66
C LEU A 547 27.81 -1.04 20.32
N LYS A 548 28.93 -1.09 21.05
CA LYS A 548 29.95 -2.14 20.89
C LYS A 548 29.53 -3.49 21.49
N LYS A 549 28.52 -3.50 22.36
CA LYS A 549 28.06 -4.69 23.09
C LYS A 549 26.87 -5.37 22.41
N HIS A 550 25.96 -4.57 21.85
CA HIS A 550 24.76 -5.03 21.18
C HIS A 550 24.87 -4.77 19.68
N SER A 551 25.03 -5.83 18.88
CA SER A 551 25.25 -5.74 17.43
C SER A 551 23.95 -5.77 16.61
N LEU A 552 22.88 -5.21 17.14
CA LEU A 552 21.60 -5.09 16.45
C LEU A 552 21.67 -3.99 15.37
N PRO A 553 20.98 -4.15 14.22
CA PRO A 553 20.78 -3.06 13.25
C PRO A 553 20.29 -1.79 13.95
N THR A 554 21.12 -0.76 13.93
CA THR A 554 20.89 0.48 14.67
C THR A 554 20.99 1.65 13.71
N THR A 555 19.97 2.50 13.70
CA THR A 555 20.01 3.75 12.93
C THR A 555 20.41 4.89 13.86
N PHE A 556 21.57 5.48 13.65
CA PHE A 556 22.15 6.48 14.55
C PHE A 556 22.26 7.83 13.86
N SER A 557 21.84 8.88 14.56
CA SER A 557 21.91 10.25 14.07
C SER A 557 22.78 11.15 14.95
N VAL A 558 23.17 12.29 14.40
CA VAL A 558 23.83 13.37 15.15
C VAL A 558 23.19 14.71 14.78
N ILE A 559 23.22 15.64 15.73
CA ILE A 559 22.92 17.05 15.49
C ILE A 559 24.24 17.72 15.10
N GLU A 560 24.32 18.30 13.90
CA GLU A 560 25.56 18.96 13.45
C GLU A 560 25.92 20.13 14.37
N GLY A 561 24.93 20.92 14.83
CA GLY A 561 25.13 22.03 15.75
C GLY A 561 25.67 21.66 17.13
N GLU A 562 25.57 20.40 17.55
CA GLU A 562 26.21 19.93 18.80
C GLU A 562 27.57 19.27 18.56
N THR A 563 27.82 18.78 17.35
CA THR A 563 28.98 17.91 17.05
C THR A 563 30.06 18.64 16.25
N GLY A 564 29.67 19.47 15.30
CA GLY A 564 30.53 20.12 14.32
C GLY A 564 31.09 21.46 14.79
N ALA A 565 32.17 21.89 14.12
CA ALA A 565 32.86 23.13 14.47
C ALA A 565 32.05 24.41 14.19
N ALA A 566 31.00 24.32 13.37
CA ALA A 566 30.07 25.41 13.10
C ALA A 566 28.95 25.54 14.16
N GLY A 567 28.96 24.68 15.19
CA GLY A 567 27.93 24.60 16.21
C GLY A 567 28.31 25.26 17.55
N LEU A 568 27.70 24.76 18.62
CA LEU A 568 27.82 25.30 19.99
C LEU A 568 29.20 25.06 20.63
N TYR A 569 29.92 24.01 20.22
CA TYR A 569 31.13 23.54 20.89
C TYR A 569 32.36 23.38 19.96
N PRO A 570 32.82 24.44 19.27
CA PRO A 570 33.90 24.35 18.28
C PRO A 570 35.19 23.74 18.84
N ALA A 571 35.56 24.08 20.08
CA ALA A 571 36.76 23.55 20.74
C ALA A 571 36.67 22.04 21.05
N ARG A 572 35.46 21.49 21.24
CA ARG A 572 35.24 20.06 21.52
C ARG A 572 34.99 19.25 20.25
N SER A 573 34.66 19.91 19.14
CA SER A 573 34.28 19.25 17.88
C SER A 573 35.27 18.19 17.40
N PRO A 574 36.61 18.38 17.42
CA PRO A 574 37.53 17.33 16.98
C PRO A 574 37.37 16.01 17.72
N SER A 575 37.14 16.07 19.04
CA SER A 575 36.90 14.89 19.88
C SER A 575 35.52 14.27 19.63
N LEU A 576 34.48 15.10 19.50
CA LEU A 576 33.11 14.64 19.25
C LEU A 576 32.99 13.98 17.87
N GLU A 577 33.56 14.60 16.83
CA GLU A 577 33.60 14.01 15.49
C GLU A 577 34.37 12.68 15.47
N ALA A 578 35.44 12.54 16.27
CA ALA A 578 36.17 11.28 16.37
C ALA A 578 35.29 10.16 16.93
N VAL A 579 34.54 10.43 18.01
CA VAL A 579 33.56 9.47 18.57
C VAL A 579 32.46 9.15 17.56
N ALA A 580 31.93 10.15 16.85
CA ALA A 580 30.90 9.93 15.83
C ALA A 580 31.43 9.07 14.66
N ARG A 581 32.66 9.31 14.18
CA ARG A 581 33.32 8.47 13.17
C ARG A 581 33.46 7.03 13.64
N ASP A 582 33.85 6.82 14.89
CA ASP A 582 33.96 5.47 15.45
C ASP A 582 32.60 4.76 15.48
N ILE A 583 31.53 5.45 15.89
CA ILE A 583 30.16 4.90 15.88
C ILE A 583 29.73 4.56 14.45
N PHE A 584 29.89 5.48 13.49
CA PHE A 584 29.52 5.24 12.10
C PHE A 584 30.39 4.18 11.40
N SER A 585 31.56 3.85 11.95
CA SER A 585 32.39 2.75 11.44
C SER A 585 31.85 1.36 11.80
N LEU A 586 31.00 1.24 12.84
CA LEU A 586 30.44 -0.05 13.27
C LEU A 586 29.59 -0.69 12.17
N PRO A 587 29.77 -2.00 11.84
CA PRO A 587 29.07 -2.63 10.71
C PRO A 587 27.53 -2.65 10.82
N TRP A 588 26.99 -2.65 12.03
CA TRP A 588 25.54 -2.69 12.32
C TRP A 588 24.92 -1.30 12.54
N VAL A 589 25.66 -0.22 12.27
CA VAL A 589 25.14 1.15 12.41
C VAL A 589 24.83 1.75 11.04
N GLU A 590 23.59 2.16 10.81
CA GLU A 590 23.14 2.94 9.65
C GLU A 590 23.13 4.43 10.00
N ALA A 591 23.62 5.28 9.08
CA ALA A 591 23.73 6.70 9.33
C ALA A 591 22.42 7.46 9.06
N ALA A 592 22.08 8.35 9.98
CA ALA A 592 20.97 9.29 9.89
C ALA A 592 21.42 10.73 10.24
N SER A 593 20.61 11.72 9.84
CA SER A 593 20.77 13.11 10.29
C SER A 593 19.66 13.48 11.28
N HIS A 594 20.00 14.26 12.30
CA HIS A 594 19.06 14.88 13.23
C HIS A 594 19.13 16.41 13.14
N SER A 595 19.17 16.90 11.89
CA SER A 595 19.24 18.32 11.51
C SER A 595 20.54 19.05 11.85
N PHE A 596 20.61 20.34 11.54
CA PHE A 596 21.72 21.21 11.89
C PHE A 596 21.49 21.86 13.25
N SER A 597 20.43 22.66 13.39
CA SER A 597 20.16 23.48 14.58
C SER A 597 19.20 22.85 15.58
N HIS A 598 18.67 21.66 15.28
CA HIS A 598 17.62 21.00 16.06
C HIS A 598 16.39 21.88 16.26
N PRO A 599 15.57 22.12 15.21
CA PRO A 599 14.31 22.81 15.39
C PRO A 599 13.42 22.12 16.43
N PHE A 600 13.05 22.84 17.49
CA PHE A 600 12.11 22.40 18.52
C PHE A 600 10.66 22.43 18.01
N ASN A 601 10.38 23.36 17.08
CA ASN A 601 9.11 23.45 16.36
C ASN A 601 9.38 23.91 14.92
N TRP A 602 9.21 23.01 13.96
CA TRP A 602 9.55 23.26 12.55
C TRP A 602 8.72 24.38 11.92
N GLY A 603 7.40 24.41 12.13
CA GLY A 603 6.54 25.45 11.57
C GLY A 603 6.83 26.84 12.16
N LYS A 604 7.16 26.92 13.45
CA LYS A 604 7.56 28.18 14.09
C LYS A 604 8.98 28.62 13.68
N ALA A 605 9.92 27.69 13.56
CA ALA A 605 11.26 27.97 13.07
C ALA A 605 11.22 28.47 11.60
N GLU A 606 10.39 27.87 10.75
CA GLU A 606 10.23 28.28 9.35
C GLU A 606 9.58 29.66 9.19
N SER A 607 8.60 29.97 10.03
CA SER A 607 7.90 31.26 9.97
C SER A 607 8.71 32.44 10.52
N ASN A 608 9.85 32.19 11.20
CA ASN A 608 10.69 33.21 11.82
C ASN A 608 9.89 34.26 12.62
N LEU A 609 8.83 33.83 13.31
CA LEU A 609 8.00 34.73 14.11
C LEU A 609 8.83 35.23 15.30
N ASP A 610 9.32 36.47 15.20
CA ASP A 610 10.10 37.14 16.24
C ASP A 610 9.19 37.50 17.42
N ASN A 611 9.01 36.53 18.32
CA ASN A 611 8.21 36.67 19.54
C ASN A 611 9.05 36.56 20.81
N GLY A 612 10.39 36.61 20.70
CA GLY A 612 11.33 36.49 21.81
C GLY A 612 11.60 35.06 22.29
N GLU A 613 11.03 34.03 21.66
CA GLU A 613 11.34 32.61 21.94
C GLU A 613 12.26 32.01 20.85
N SER A 614 13.31 31.28 21.24
CA SER A 614 14.17 30.54 20.28
C SER A 614 13.57 29.16 19.99
N TYR A 615 13.35 28.84 18.72
CA TYR A 615 12.75 27.56 18.27
C TYR A 615 13.78 26.54 17.75
N HIS A 616 15.05 26.77 18.04
CA HIS A 616 16.19 25.91 17.73
C HIS A 616 17.34 26.19 18.71
N LEU A 617 18.43 25.43 18.62
CA LEU A 617 19.66 25.67 19.38
C LEU A 617 20.23 27.07 19.12
N PRO A 618 20.80 27.75 20.14
CA PRO A 618 21.31 29.12 20.02
C PRO A 618 22.68 29.17 19.33
N ILE A 619 22.74 28.74 18.06
CA ILE A 619 23.96 28.71 17.26
C ILE A 619 24.31 30.14 16.80
N PRO A 620 25.55 30.62 17.03
CA PRO A 620 25.94 31.97 16.64
C PRO A 620 25.79 32.23 15.13
N GLY A 621 25.04 33.28 14.78
CA GLY A 621 24.86 33.72 13.38
C GLY A 621 24.00 32.78 12.51
N TYR A 622 23.23 31.88 13.13
CA TYR A 622 22.35 30.98 12.41
C TYR A 622 21.00 31.63 12.08
N GLU A 623 20.53 31.39 10.86
CA GLU A 623 19.19 31.73 10.37
C GLU A 623 18.57 30.48 9.74
N TYR A 624 17.27 30.26 9.97
CA TYR A 624 16.60 29.07 9.49
C TYR A 624 16.51 29.01 7.97
N ARG A 625 16.93 27.87 7.41
CA ARG A 625 16.60 27.43 6.05
C ARG A 625 16.46 25.91 6.00
N ALA A 626 15.40 25.42 5.37
CA ALA A 626 15.13 23.97 5.26
C ALA A 626 16.30 23.20 4.62
N ASP A 627 16.93 23.76 3.57
CA ASP A 627 18.06 23.15 2.88
C ASP A 627 19.31 23.03 3.77
N ARG A 628 19.55 24.02 4.64
CA ARG A 628 20.67 24.00 5.60
C ARG A 628 20.45 22.95 6.67
N GLU A 629 19.22 22.87 7.19
CA GLU A 629 18.83 21.92 8.21
C GLU A 629 18.93 20.48 7.73
N ILE A 630 18.52 20.20 6.49
CA ILE A 630 18.40 18.83 5.99
C ILE A 630 19.58 18.49 5.08
N ALA A 631 19.64 19.02 3.87
CA ALA A 631 20.69 18.67 2.92
C ALA A 631 22.08 19.07 3.42
N GLY A 632 22.19 20.23 4.08
CA GLY A 632 23.43 20.72 4.68
C GLY A 632 23.98 19.78 5.75
N SER A 633 23.16 19.40 6.73
CA SER A 633 23.55 18.47 7.80
C SER A 633 23.90 17.08 7.27
N ILE A 634 23.12 16.56 6.31
CA ILE A 634 23.42 15.30 5.60
C ILE A 634 24.79 15.37 4.92
N ASN A 635 25.09 16.47 4.22
CA ASN A 635 26.36 16.67 3.55
C ASN A 635 27.53 16.75 4.52
N TYR A 636 27.35 17.42 5.67
CA TYR A 636 28.35 17.44 6.73
C TYR A 636 28.66 16.02 7.23
N ILE A 637 27.63 15.25 7.59
CA ILE A 637 27.78 13.87 8.10
C ILE A 637 28.50 13.00 7.07
N ASN A 638 28.05 13.03 5.81
CA ASN A 638 28.62 12.24 4.71
C ASN A 638 30.09 12.56 4.42
N ARG A 639 30.50 13.82 4.59
CA ARG A 639 31.88 14.26 4.28
C ARG A 639 32.84 14.09 5.46
N ARG A 640 32.34 14.19 6.69
CA ARG A 640 33.18 14.33 7.90
C ARG A 640 33.13 13.13 8.82
N LEU A 641 32.00 12.42 8.86
CA LEU A 641 31.69 11.46 9.91
C LEU A 641 31.51 10.04 9.42
N THR A 642 30.92 9.82 8.23
CA THR A 642 30.66 8.46 7.74
C THR A 642 31.76 7.97 6.80
N PRO A 643 32.00 6.64 6.74
CA PRO A 643 32.70 6.04 5.62
C PRO A 643 31.93 6.27 4.31
N ALA A 644 32.64 6.46 3.19
CA ALA A 644 32.03 6.73 1.88
C ALA A 644 30.98 5.69 1.44
N ALA A 645 31.13 4.44 1.85
CA ALA A 645 30.20 3.34 1.55
C ALA A 645 28.93 3.34 2.45
N LYS A 646 28.86 4.22 3.44
CA LYS A 646 27.74 4.30 4.41
C LYS A 646 27.18 5.72 4.46
N PRO A 647 26.63 6.25 3.35
CA PRO A 647 26.01 7.57 3.38
C PRO A 647 24.77 7.56 4.29
N VAL A 648 24.38 8.75 4.73
CA VAL A 648 23.12 8.98 5.42
C VAL A 648 21.96 8.50 4.55
N LYS A 649 21.06 7.71 5.15
CA LYS A 649 19.87 7.17 4.48
C LYS A 649 18.55 7.70 5.05
N LEU A 650 18.58 8.27 6.25
CA LEU A 650 17.39 8.66 6.99
C LEU A 650 17.56 10.04 7.63
N PHE A 651 16.51 10.83 7.61
CA PHE A 651 16.36 12.05 8.40
C PHE A 651 15.40 11.77 9.56
N LEU A 652 15.86 11.99 10.80
CA LEU A 652 15.08 11.80 12.01
C LEU A 652 14.56 13.16 12.46
N TRP A 653 13.24 13.37 12.49
CA TRP A 653 12.64 14.66 12.82
C TRP A 653 12.93 15.04 14.29
N THR A 654 13.34 16.30 14.49
CA THR A 654 13.69 16.88 15.79
C THR A 654 12.47 17.51 16.47
N GLY A 655 12.60 17.76 17.78
CA GLY A 655 11.66 18.59 18.53
C GLY A 655 10.24 18.01 18.54
N ASN A 656 9.25 18.83 18.18
CA ASN A 656 7.85 18.42 18.09
C ASN A 656 7.59 17.37 16.99
N CYS A 657 8.57 17.05 16.15
CA CYS A 657 8.47 16.06 15.08
C CYS A 657 7.34 16.34 14.07
N VAL A 658 6.86 17.58 13.95
CA VAL A 658 5.81 17.94 12.98
C VAL A 658 6.48 18.57 11.77
N SER A 659 6.73 17.79 10.72
CA SER A 659 7.33 18.33 9.50
C SER A 659 6.40 19.29 8.77
N THR A 660 7.00 20.28 8.12
CA THR A 660 6.32 21.16 7.16
C THR A 660 6.38 20.52 5.76
N PRO A 661 5.47 20.88 4.84
CA PRO A 661 5.57 20.43 3.45
C PRO A 661 6.92 20.77 2.82
N GLU A 662 7.48 21.96 3.10
CA GLU A 662 8.77 22.40 2.58
C GLU A 662 9.94 21.55 3.11
N SER A 663 10.01 21.36 4.44
CA SER A 663 11.09 20.58 5.05
C SER A 663 11.01 19.11 4.62
N LEU A 664 9.82 18.50 4.54
CA LEU A 664 9.69 17.13 4.05
C LEU A 664 10.03 17.01 2.55
N ALA A 665 9.71 18.01 1.72
CA ALA A 665 10.12 18.00 0.32
C ALA A 665 11.67 18.07 0.16
N GLU A 666 12.37 18.70 1.09
CA GLU A 666 13.84 18.69 1.12
C GLU A 666 14.41 17.30 1.36
N THR A 667 13.78 16.44 2.20
CA THR A 667 14.26 15.06 2.39
C THR A 667 14.17 14.26 1.08
N VAL A 668 13.09 14.48 0.31
CA VAL A 668 12.90 13.86 -1.03
C VAL A 668 13.95 14.36 -2.01
N ARG A 669 14.23 15.68 -2.05
CA ARG A 669 15.28 16.27 -2.89
C ARG A 669 16.67 15.75 -2.53
N ALA A 670 16.94 15.56 -1.24
CA ALA A 670 18.17 14.96 -0.72
C ALA A 670 18.23 13.43 -0.91
N ARG A 671 17.17 12.78 -1.39
CA ARG A 671 17.05 11.33 -1.61
C ARG A 671 17.28 10.50 -0.34
N VAL A 672 16.82 11.02 0.80
CA VAL A 672 16.81 10.31 2.07
C VAL A 672 15.37 10.05 2.51
N LEU A 673 15.19 8.97 3.25
CA LEU A 673 13.92 8.66 3.90
C LEU A 673 13.75 9.56 5.14
N ASN A 674 12.56 9.55 5.76
CA ASN A 674 12.32 10.29 7.00
C ASN A 674 11.55 9.44 8.03
N MET A 675 11.77 9.70 9.32
CA MET A 675 11.05 9.08 10.43
C MET A 675 11.01 10.01 11.65
N ASN A 676 10.17 9.68 12.62
CA ASN A 676 9.87 10.35 13.91
C ASN A 676 8.52 11.06 13.93
N GLY A 677 8.04 11.27 15.14
CA GLY A 677 6.65 11.57 15.45
C GLY A 677 5.84 10.30 15.74
N GLY A 678 4.58 10.49 16.09
CA GLY A 678 3.66 9.41 16.46
C GLY A 678 3.78 9.04 17.95
N GLU A 679 2.67 9.07 18.68
CA GLU A 679 2.64 8.95 20.13
C GLU A 679 2.19 7.55 20.61
N THR A 680 3.02 6.52 20.40
CA THR A 680 2.74 5.20 20.98
C THR A 680 3.36 5.05 22.36
N THR A 681 2.55 5.27 23.40
CA THR A 681 2.96 5.30 24.82
C THR A 681 2.12 4.39 25.73
N ILE A 682 1.34 3.46 25.16
CA ILE A 682 0.48 2.56 25.95
C ILE A 682 1.29 1.81 27.01
N THR A 683 0.82 1.79 28.25
CA THR A 683 1.44 1.08 29.39
C THR A 683 0.35 0.43 30.24
N ARG A 684 0.70 -0.43 31.20
CA ARG A 684 -0.31 -1.09 32.05
C ARG A 684 -1.13 -0.11 32.89
N THR A 685 -0.56 1.03 33.26
CA THR A 685 -1.24 2.10 34.01
C THR A 685 -2.02 3.06 33.10
N GLN A 686 -1.66 3.14 31.83
CA GLN A 686 -2.35 3.94 30.81
C GLN A 686 -2.73 3.03 29.64
N ASN A 687 -3.53 2.01 29.95
CA ASN A 687 -3.87 0.94 29.02
C ASN A 687 -5.07 1.36 28.16
N SER A 688 -4.81 2.06 27.06
CA SER A 688 -5.82 2.46 26.09
C SER A 688 -5.25 2.51 24.69
N TRP A 689 -6.05 2.09 23.72
CA TRP A 689 -5.74 2.14 22.29
C TRP A 689 -5.66 3.58 21.76
N THR A 690 -6.13 4.58 22.50
CA THR A 690 -5.90 6.00 22.20
C THR A 690 -4.42 6.39 22.27
N ARG A 691 -3.58 5.56 22.91
CA ARG A 691 -2.13 5.73 23.06
C ARG A 691 -1.31 4.87 22.10
N ILE A 692 -1.91 4.49 20.97
CA ILE A 692 -1.23 3.77 19.89
C ILE A 692 -1.42 4.58 18.61
N ALA A 693 -0.34 5.18 18.12
CA ALA A 693 -0.38 5.98 16.90
C ALA A 693 -0.48 5.12 15.63
N GLY A 694 -0.93 5.72 14.53
CA GLY A 694 -0.82 5.15 13.18
C GLY A 694 0.63 5.04 12.68
N PRO A 695 0.83 4.63 11.42
CA PRO A 695 2.17 4.47 10.83
C PRO A 695 2.79 5.78 10.31
N GLY A 696 2.02 6.83 10.13
CA GLY A 696 2.49 8.09 9.58
C GLY A 696 1.32 8.98 9.14
N LEU A 697 1.65 10.06 8.42
CA LEU A 697 0.66 10.94 7.81
C LEU A 697 1.13 11.54 6.48
N PRO A 698 0.20 11.82 5.54
CA PRO A 698 0.53 12.64 4.38
C PRO A 698 0.73 14.11 4.79
N ARG A 699 1.68 14.78 4.14
CA ARG A 699 2.06 16.19 4.39
C ARG A 699 1.99 17.05 3.14
N GLY A 700 1.35 16.53 2.09
CA GLY A 700 1.26 17.15 0.77
C GLY A 700 1.29 16.09 -0.33
N GLU A 701 1.16 16.52 -1.58
CA GLU A 701 1.16 15.61 -2.73
C GLU A 701 2.50 14.86 -2.83
N GLY A 702 2.47 13.53 -2.76
CA GLY A 702 3.66 12.68 -2.81
C GLY A 702 4.58 12.80 -1.58
N LEU A 703 4.16 13.49 -0.52
CA LEU A 703 4.93 13.70 0.69
C LEU A 703 4.29 12.93 1.85
N TYR A 704 5.05 12.01 2.46
CA TYR A 704 4.60 11.19 3.58
C TYR A 704 5.61 11.23 4.72
N GLN A 705 5.15 11.62 5.90
CA GLN A 705 5.92 11.54 7.13
C GLN A 705 5.67 10.19 7.79
N VAL A 706 6.72 9.39 7.97
CA VAL A 706 6.62 8.10 8.69
C VAL A 706 6.86 8.32 10.18
N PHE A 707 6.05 7.69 11.01
CA PHE A 707 6.19 7.77 12.47
C PHE A 707 7.10 6.69 13.03
N ALA A 708 7.70 6.99 14.17
CA ALA A 708 8.35 5.98 14.99
C ALA A 708 7.29 4.98 15.50
N PRO A 709 7.56 3.66 15.47
CA PRO A 709 6.65 2.66 16.01
C PRO A 709 6.32 2.82 17.50
N ASN A 710 7.31 3.20 18.31
CA ASN A 710 7.23 3.34 19.76
C ASN A 710 7.93 4.64 20.17
N GLN A 711 7.58 5.21 21.33
CA GLN A 711 8.17 6.46 21.83
C GLN A 711 9.51 6.27 22.56
N ASN A 712 10.30 7.36 22.61
CA ASN A 712 11.62 7.39 23.23
C ASN A 712 11.57 7.51 24.76
N GLU A 713 12.73 7.45 25.42
CA GLU A 713 12.85 7.56 26.88
C GLU A 713 12.35 8.88 27.47
N ASN A 714 12.28 9.95 26.68
CA ASN A 714 11.88 11.28 27.14
C ASN A 714 10.47 11.25 27.77
N VAL A 715 9.51 10.58 27.11
CA VAL A 715 8.13 10.49 27.60
C VAL A 715 8.01 9.59 28.84
N TYR A 716 8.86 8.57 28.97
CA TYR A 716 8.86 7.67 30.13
C TYR A 716 9.61 8.25 31.35
N THR A 717 10.32 9.36 31.18
CA THR A 717 11.15 10.00 32.20
C THR A 717 10.69 11.43 32.53
N ASN A 718 9.44 11.78 32.17
CA ASN A 718 8.85 13.10 32.40
C ASN A 718 9.71 14.24 31.84
N LEU A 719 10.01 14.20 30.54
CA LEU A 719 10.87 15.19 29.88
C LEU A 719 12.27 15.26 30.50
N TRP A 720 12.86 14.08 30.78
CA TRP A 720 14.16 13.93 31.43
C TRP A 720 14.26 14.55 32.85
N THR A 721 13.14 14.73 33.55
CA THR A 721 13.13 15.18 34.96
C THR A 721 13.09 14.02 35.97
N GLY A 722 12.97 12.79 35.47
CA GLY A 722 13.00 11.56 36.25
C GLY A 722 11.60 10.96 36.50
N PRO A 723 11.52 9.70 36.95
CA PRO A 723 12.64 8.83 37.31
C PRO A 723 13.43 8.35 36.08
N PHE A 724 14.76 8.48 36.11
CA PHE A 724 15.64 8.17 34.96
C PHE A 724 15.66 6.70 34.53
N TYR A 725 15.11 5.79 35.35
CA TYR A 725 14.92 4.38 35.00
C TYR A 725 13.59 4.10 34.26
N GLY A 726 12.77 5.13 34.04
CA GLY A 726 11.39 5.01 33.55
C GLY A 726 11.27 4.30 32.20
N TYR A 727 12.27 4.43 31.32
CA TYR A 727 12.27 3.81 29.99
C TYR A 727 12.10 2.30 30.00
N ARG A 728 12.46 1.61 31.09
CA ARG A 728 12.20 0.16 31.23
C ARG A 728 10.72 -0.20 30.99
N ARG A 729 9.79 0.74 31.20
CA ARG A 729 8.36 0.56 30.96
C ARG A 729 7.98 0.45 29.48
N VAL A 730 8.87 0.78 28.54
CA VAL A 730 8.65 0.52 27.10
C VAL A 730 8.40 -0.97 26.82
N ILE A 731 8.92 -1.87 27.67
CA ILE A 731 8.62 -3.31 27.59
C ILE A 731 7.11 -3.57 27.75
N GLU A 732 6.41 -2.83 28.62
CA GLU A 732 4.94 -2.92 28.74
C GLU A 732 4.28 -2.52 27.41
N THR A 733 4.79 -1.48 26.76
CA THR A 733 4.31 -1.02 25.45
C THR A 733 4.51 -2.10 24.39
N PHE A 734 5.66 -2.76 24.37
CA PHE A 734 5.93 -3.86 23.42
C PHE A 734 4.97 -5.04 23.62
N GLU A 735 4.70 -5.43 24.87
CA GLU A 735 3.77 -6.51 25.19
C GLU A 735 2.32 -6.17 24.82
N LEU A 736 1.85 -4.97 25.18
CA LEU A 736 0.48 -4.52 24.93
C LEU A 736 0.20 -4.24 23.45
N THR A 737 1.24 -4.04 22.64
CA THR A 737 1.14 -3.92 21.18
C THR A 737 1.39 -5.24 20.45
N GLU A 738 1.59 -6.36 21.16
CA GLU A 738 1.64 -7.72 20.58
C GLU A 738 0.30 -8.44 20.69
N THR A 739 -0.37 -8.36 21.85
CA THR A 739 -1.54 -9.17 22.19
C THR A 739 -2.68 -8.28 22.71
N PRO A 740 -3.96 -8.51 22.30
CA PRO A 740 -4.44 -9.60 21.45
C PRO A 740 -4.16 -9.43 19.96
N TYR A 741 -3.79 -8.22 19.55
CA TYR A 741 -3.41 -7.89 18.18
C TYR A 741 -2.00 -7.31 18.16
N ARG A 742 -1.20 -7.73 17.17
CA ARG A 742 0.05 -7.06 16.86
C ARG A 742 -0.24 -5.74 16.14
N PHE A 743 -0.01 -4.63 16.82
CA PHE A 743 -0.24 -3.27 16.31
C PHE A 743 1.03 -2.59 15.83
N LYS A 744 2.17 -2.93 16.43
CA LYS A 744 3.47 -2.28 16.17
C LYS A 744 4.58 -3.31 16.05
N PRO A 745 5.67 -3.03 15.31
CA PRO A 745 6.94 -3.72 15.52
C PRO A 745 7.51 -3.40 16.93
N VAL A 746 8.69 -3.92 17.26
CA VAL A 746 9.47 -3.49 18.43
C VAL A 746 10.48 -2.45 17.95
N ASP A 747 10.45 -1.27 18.55
CA ASP A 747 11.40 -0.20 18.27
C ASP A 747 12.04 0.31 19.57
N ILE A 748 13.35 0.10 19.69
CA ILE A 748 14.16 0.66 20.78
C ILE A 748 14.59 2.06 20.37
N TYR A 749 13.69 3.02 20.57
CA TYR A 749 13.90 4.43 20.30
C TYR A 749 14.44 5.14 21.54
N TYR A 750 15.58 5.84 21.44
CA TYR A 750 16.05 6.71 22.52
C TYR A 750 17.01 7.82 22.05
N HIS A 751 17.34 8.76 22.94
CA HIS A 751 18.33 9.81 22.70
C HIS A 751 19.72 9.49 23.30
N VAL A 752 20.78 10.09 22.77
CA VAL A 752 22.16 9.86 23.26
C VAL A 752 22.34 10.21 24.73
N TYR A 753 21.65 11.25 25.24
CA TYR A 753 21.72 11.62 26.65
C TYR A 753 21.22 10.52 27.61
N ALA A 754 20.53 9.47 27.13
CA ALA A 754 20.23 8.29 27.95
C ALA A 754 21.50 7.69 28.58
N ALA A 755 22.65 7.87 27.93
CA ALA A 755 23.95 7.45 28.44
C ALA A 755 24.53 8.31 29.58
N SER A 756 23.93 9.47 29.86
CA SER A 756 24.46 10.40 30.86
C SER A 756 24.22 9.94 32.31
N LYS A 757 23.19 9.12 32.57
CA LYS A 757 22.79 8.67 33.90
C LYS A 757 22.91 7.14 34.02
N THR A 758 23.51 6.66 35.12
CA THR A 758 23.63 5.21 35.39
C THR A 758 22.27 4.50 35.44
N ALA A 759 21.25 5.13 36.05
CA ALA A 759 19.91 4.55 36.14
C ALA A 759 19.24 4.37 34.77
N SER A 760 19.44 5.32 33.85
CA SER A 760 18.90 5.24 32.49
C SER A 760 19.64 4.19 31.66
N LEU A 761 20.97 4.13 31.73
CA LEU A 761 21.75 3.07 31.08
C LEU A 761 21.36 1.67 31.53
N ASN A 762 21.09 1.46 32.82
CA ASN A 762 20.62 0.17 33.33
C ASN A 762 19.22 -0.18 32.81
N ALA A 763 18.34 0.81 32.64
CA ALA A 763 17.04 0.62 32.02
C ALA A 763 17.20 0.25 30.54
N LEU A 764 18.05 0.96 29.80
CA LEU A 764 18.34 0.69 28.39
C LEU A 764 18.91 -0.72 28.19
N GLU A 765 19.91 -1.12 28.97
CA GLU A 765 20.45 -2.48 28.96
C GLU A 765 19.37 -3.54 29.23
N SER A 766 18.41 -3.26 30.10
CA SER A 766 17.29 -4.19 30.36
C SER A 766 16.39 -4.33 29.13
N VAL A 767 16.15 -3.24 28.39
CA VAL A 767 15.35 -3.24 27.15
C VAL A 767 16.05 -4.01 26.04
N TYR A 768 17.36 -3.80 25.85
CA TYR A 768 18.16 -4.57 24.88
C TYR A 768 18.13 -6.07 25.18
N ARG A 769 18.40 -6.46 26.44
CA ARG A 769 18.36 -7.87 26.85
C ARG A 769 16.98 -8.50 26.65
N TRP A 770 15.92 -7.75 26.96
CA TRP A 770 14.55 -8.21 26.68
C TRP A 770 14.38 -8.48 25.18
N ALA A 771 14.72 -7.53 24.31
CA ALA A 771 14.55 -7.67 22.86
C ALA A 771 15.36 -8.83 22.28
N GLU A 772 16.62 -9.00 22.69
CA GLU A 772 17.51 -10.09 22.24
C GLU A 772 17.03 -11.48 22.69
N SER A 773 16.25 -11.56 23.78
CA SER A 773 15.62 -12.80 24.23
C SER A 773 14.35 -13.18 23.45
N GLN A 774 13.79 -12.26 22.66
CA GLN A 774 12.55 -12.48 21.92
C GLN A 774 12.83 -13.07 20.51
N PRO A 775 11.89 -13.83 19.92
CA PRO A 775 12.03 -14.36 18.56
C PRO A 775 11.71 -13.30 17.50
N LEU A 776 12.49 -12.22 17.44
CA LEU A 776 12.26 -11.07 16.55
C LEU A 776 13.01 -11.18 15.21
N HIS A 777 12.65 -10.30 14.27
CA HIS A 777 13.28 -10.10 12.96
C HIS A 777 13.97 -8.72 12.93
N PRO A 778 15.29 -8.65 13.15
CA PRO A 778 16.01 -7.37 13.15
C PRO A 778 16.04 -6.71 11.76
N VAL A 779 15.77 -5.40 11.70
CA VAL A 779 15.83 -4.55 10.49
C VAL A 779 16.39 -3.18 10.82
N TYR A 780 16.97 -2.48 9.85
CA TYR A 780 17.24 -1.05 10.00
C TYR A 780 15.94 -0.23 9.94
N ALA A 781 15.94 0.96 10.57
CA ALA A 781 14.79 1.86 10.52
C ALA A 781 14.44 2.26 9.08
N SER A 782 15.43 2.43 8.19
CA SER A 782 15.15 2.70 6.77
C SER A 782 14.39 1.57 6.06
N GLU A 783 14.56 0.32 6.48
CA GLU A 783 13.82 -0.82 5.92
C GLU A 783 12.36 -0.84 6.42
N TYR A 784 12.11 -0.45 7.68
CA TYR A 784 10.77 -0.23 8.18
C TYR A 784 10.06 0.92 7.45
N VAL A 785 10.75 2.06 7.27
CA VAL A 785 10.19 3.22 6.56
C VAL A 785 9.77 2.84 5.13
N ARG A 786 10.58 2.06 4.40
CA ARG A 786 10.20 1.55 3.07
C ARG A 786 8.95 0.66 3.12
N LYS A 787 8.78 -0.18 4.13
CA LYS A 787 7.56 -1.00 4.32
C LYS A 787 6.32 -0.14 4.55
N VAL A 788 6.44 0.95 5.30
CA VAL A 788 5.33 1.89 5.52
C VAL A 788 4.95 2.61 4.22
N LEU A 789 5.94 3.07 3.45
CA LEU A 789 5.67 3.70 2.15
C LEU A 789 5.04 2.70 1.17
N ASP A 790 5.55 1.47 1.11
CA ASP A 790 4.99 0.41 0.28
C ASP A 790 3.56 0.03 0.73
N PHE A 791 3.27 0.00 2.05
CA PHE A 791 1.93 -0.25 2.57
C PHE A 791 0.87 0.70 2.00
N ASN A 792 1.22 1.97 1.80
CA ASN A 792 0.29 2.97 1.29
C ASN A 792 -0.15 2.69 -0.16
N ASP A 793 0.76 2.16 -0.97
CA ASP A 793 0.53 1.87 -2.41
C ASP A 793 0.25 0.39 -2.71
N PHE A 794 0.33 -0.49 -1.70
CA PHE A 794 0.14 -1.92 -1.90
C PHE A 794 -1.30 -2.24 -2.33
N VAL A 795 -1.48 -3.09 -3.32
CA VAL A 795 -2.77 -3.43 -3.90
C VAL A 795 -3.13 -4.86 -3.61
N VAL A 796 -4.38 -5.07 -3.21
CA VAL A 796 -4.99 -6.39 -3.07
C VAL A 796 -6.11 -6.48 -4.09
N ALA A 797 -6.03 -7.46 -4.99
CA ALA A 797 -7.07 -7.73 -5.97
C ALA A 797 -7.57 -9.16 -5.82
N ARG A 798 -8.88 -9.36 -5.93
CA ARG A 798 -9.51 -10.69 -5.96
C ARG A 798 -9.24 -11.34 -7.31
N THR A 799 -8.91 -12.62 -7.30
CA THR A 799 -8.87 -13.49 -8.49
C THR A 799 -9.88 -14.64 -8.29
N PRO A 800 -10.19 -15.44 -9.34
CA PRO A 800 -11.06 -16.61 -9.18
C PRO A 800 -10.53 -17.64 -8.16
N GLU A 801 -9.20 -17.74 -8.00
CA GLU A 801 -8.52 -18.72 -7.15
C GLU A 801 -8.10 -18.18 -5.77
N GLY A 802 -8.21 -16.88 -5.54
CA GLY A 802 -7.75 -16.23 -4.32
C GLY A 802 -7.45 -14.75 -4.54
N TYR A 803 -6.19 -14.36 -4.40
CA TYR A 803 -5.78 -12.96 -4.40
C TYR A 803 -4.48 -12.71 -5.18
N ARG A 804 -4.44 -11.57 -5.86
CA ARG A 804 -3.22 -10.95 -6.40
C ARG A 804 -2.79 -9.84 -5.45
N LEU A 805 -1.51 -9.83 -5.10
CA LEU A 805 -0.92 -8.94 -4.12
C LEU A 805 0.25 -8.21 -4.78
N ARG A 806 0.17 -6.88 -4.90
CA ARG A 806 1.20 -6.08 -5.58
C ARG A 806 1.67 -4.88 -4.77
N GLY A 807 2.96 -4.60 -4.78
CA GLY A 807 3.61 -3.47 -4.13
C GLY A 807 4.99 -3.21 -4.72
N ASN A 808 5.74 -2.29 -4.13
CA ASN A 808 7.09 -1.95 -4.57
C ASN A 808 8.14 -3.01 -4.16
N GLY A 809 7.76 -3.97 -3.30
CA GLY A 809 8.53 -5.16 -2.98
C GLY A 809 9.30 -5.13 -1.65
N ASP A 810 9.08 -4.09 -0.85
CA ASP A 810 9.60 -3.95 0.50
C ASP A 810 8.67 -4.53 1.56
N LEU A 811 7.35 -4.37 1.38
CA LEU A 811 6.33 -5.01 2.19
C LEU A 811 6.05 -6.41 1.66
N ARG A 812 6.38 -7.42 2.47
CA ARG A 812 6.37 -8.84 2.06
C ARG A 812 5.53 -9.73 2.97
N THR A 813 4.51 -9.16 3.62
CA THR A 813 3.65 -9.92 4.51
C THR A 813 2.22 -9.42 4.44
N VAL A 814 1.29 -10.36 4.34
CA VAL A 814 -0.14 -10.12 4.51
C VAL A 814 -0.67 -11.01 5.65
N ARG A 815 -1.74 -10.56 6.29
CA ARG A 815 -2.46 -11.29 7.34
C ARG A 815 -3.78 -11.81 6.81
N LEU A 816 -4.08 -13.06 7.13
CA LEU A 816 -5.39 -13.68 7.03
C LEU A 816 -6.01 -13.81 8.43
N PRO A 817 -7.33 -14.02 8.54
CA PRO A 817 -7.95 -14.43 9.80
C PRO A 817 -7.24 -15.64 10.41
N ALA A 818 -7.17 -15.72 11.74
CA ALA A 818 -6.59 -16.88 12.43
C ALA A 818 -7.27 -18.21 12.04
N THR A 819 -8.56 -18.15 11.70
CA THR A 819 -9.38 -19.28 11.26
C THR A 819 -9.20 -19.64 9.77
N ALA A 820 -8.44 -18.86 9.01
CA ALA A 820 -8.19 -19.16 7.61
C ALA A 820 -7.36 -20.45 7.46
N GLY A 821 -7.74 -21.26 6.45
CA GLY A 821 -6.97 -22.42 6.02
C GLY A 821 -5.57 -22.04 5.51
N LEU A 822 -4.75 -23.06 5.25
CA LEU A 822 -3.43 -22.84 4.65
C LEU A 822 -3.56 -22.37 3.20
N PRO A 823 -2.63 -21.53 2.71
CA PRO A 823 -2.48 -21.28 1.29
C PRO A 823 -2.26 -22.57 0.50
N ASP A 824 -2.78 -22.64 -0.72
CA ASP A 824 -2.38 -23.66 -1.68
C ASP A 824 -1.01 -23.28 -2.23
N PHE A 825 0.06 -23.83 -1.65
CA PHE A 825 1.43 -23.51 -2.02
C PHE A 825 1.83 -24.02 -3.42
N GLY A 826 1.11 -25.00 -3.98
CA GLY A 826 1.40 -25.52 -5.33
C GLY A 826 0.87 -24.59 -6.42
N ARG A 827 -0.23 -23.89 -6.14
CA ARG A 827 -0.83 -22.91 -7.06
C ARG A 827 -0.45 -21.46 -6.77
N SER A 828 0.09 -21.19 -5.58
CA SER A 828 0.56 -19.85 -5.21
C SER A 828 1.91 -19.53 -5.86
N VAL A 829 2.10 -18.27 -6.25
CA VAL A 829 3.35 -17.75 -6.83
C VAL A 829 3.94 -16.72 -5.89
N ASN A 830 5.25 -16.82 -5.63
CA ASN A 830 6.01 -15.94 -4.73
C ASN A 830 5.56 -15.94 -3.26
N VAL A 831 4.86 -16.99 -2.82
CA VAL A 831 4.45 -17.22 -1.42
C VAL A 831 5.37 -18.26 -0.76
N ALA A 832 6.13 -17.86 0.26
CA ALA A 832 7.11 -18.71 0.94
C ALA A 832 6.52 -19.64 1.99
N GLY A 833 5.47 -19.20 2.67
CA GLY A 833 4.89 -19.96 3.76
C GLY A 833 3.97 -19.12 4.63
N THR A 834 3.74 -19.60 5.84
CA THR A 834 2.85 -18.94 6.78
C THR A 834 3.23 -19.26 8.23
N ALA A 835 2.94 -18.34 9.14
CA ALA A 835 3.06 -18.55 10.58
C ALA A 835 1.77 -18.16 11.30
N PRO A 836 1.39 -18.86 12.38
CA PRO A 836 0.40 -18.33 13.30
C PRO A 836 0.95 -17.09 14.02
N GLY A 837 0.08 -16.16 14.39
CA GLY A 837 0.44 -15.07 15.31
C GLY A 837 -0.79 -14.51 16.02
N PRO A 838 -0.67 -13.33 16.68
CA PRO A 838 -1.74 -12.80 17.51
C PRO A 838 -3.01 -12.50 16.70
N SER A 839 -4.07 -13.28 16.95
CA SER A 839 -5.38 -13.19 16.30
C SER A 839 -5.35 -13.14 14.76
N ALA A 840 -4.31 -13.69 14.13
CA ALA A 840 -4.12 -13.70 12.68
C ALA A 840 -3.17 -14.83 12.23
N ARG A 841 -3.23 -15.14 10.93
CA ARG A 841 -2.24 -15.97 10.23
C ARG A 841 -1.42 -15.08 9.30
N TYR A 842 -0.10 -15.08 9.43
CA TYR A 842 0.80 -14.27 8.62
C TYR A 842 1.29 -15.09 7.43
N VAL A 843 1.15 -14.55 6.22
CA VAL A 843 1.57 -15.16 4.96
C VAL A 843 2.79 -14.42 4.45
N HIS A 844 3.84 -15.18 4.12
CA HIS A 844 5.16 -14.66 3.77
C HIS A 844 5.28 -14.56 2.25
N LEU A 845 5.54 -13.35 1.75
CA LEU A 845 5.78 -13.09 0.33
C LEU A 845 7.28 -12.99 0.07
N THR A 846 7.70 -13.26 -1.16
CA THR A 846 9.12 -13.19 -1.54
C THR A 846 9.46 -12.01 -2.44
N THR A 847 8.46 -11.41 -3.08
CA THR A 847 8.58 -10.26 -3.97
C THR A 847 7.42 -9.30 -3.74
N GLY A 848 7.40 -8.18 -4.47
CA GLY A 848 6.27 -7.26 -4.52
C GLY A 848 5.16 -7.68 -5.49
N ASP A 849 5.18 -8.90 -6.05
CA ASP A 849 4.14 -9.41 -6.93
C ASP A 849 3.89 -10.88 -6.62
N ALA A 850 2.74 -11.18 -6.02
CA ALA A 850 2.39 -12.52 -5.59
C ALA A 850 0.96 -12.91 -5.97
N LEU A 851 0.78 -14.20 -6.26
CA LEU A 851 -0.53 -14.84 -6.39
C LEU A 851 -0.72 -15.76 -5.19
N LEU A 852 -1.70 -15.45 -4.37
CA LEU A 852 -2.11 -16.24 -3.21
C LEU A 852 -3.34 -17.07 -3.58
N ALA A 853 -3.14 -18.36 -3.83
CA ALA A 853 -4.23 -19.29 -4.08
C ALA A 853 -4.76 -19.88 -2.77
N MET A 854 -6.09 -20.02 -2.66
CA MET A 854 -6.78 -20.55 -1.48
C MET A 854 -7.65 -21.76 -1.87
N GLY A 855 -7.88 -22.69 -0.92
CA GLY A 855 -8.94 -23.71 -1.04
C GLY A 855 -8.63 -24.92 -1.93
N GLY A 856 -7.36 -25.24 -2.19
CA GLY A 856 -6.97 -26.50 -2.86
C GLY A 856 -6.87 -27.70 -1.91
N GLU A 857 -6.72 -28.91 -2.47
CA GLU A 857 -6.32 -30.08 -1.68
C GLU A 857 -4.96 -29.78 -1.02
N ASN A 858 -4.90 -29.86 0.33
CA ASN A 858 -3.68 -29.66 1.10
C ASN A 858 -2.70 -30.80 0.80
N THR A 859 -2.04 -30.72 -0.36
CA THR A 859 -0.83 -31.50 -0.61
C THR A 859 0.20 -31.02 0.42
N PRO A 860 0.82 -31.91 1.21
CA PRO A 860 1.71 -31.53 2.31
C PRO A 860 3.07 -31.06 1.78
N LEU A 861 3.07 -29.95 1.04
CA LEU A 861 4.29 -29.31 0.57
C LEU A 861 5.01 -28.65 1.76
N PRO A 862 6.34 -28.77 1.86
CA PRO A 862 7.11 -28.02 2.83
C PRO A 862 6.96 -26.52 2.59
N TYR A 863 6.91 -25.74 3.66
CA TYR A 863 6.86 -24.28 3.59
C TYR A 863 7.61 -23.64 4.75
N LEU A 864 8.03 -22.39 4.57
CA LEU A 864 8.67 -21.63 5.63
C LEU A 864 7.63 -21.26 6.71
N GLU A 865 7.80 -21.78 7.92
CA GLU A 865 7.01 -21.37 9.06
C GLU A 865 7.48 -20.01 9.57
N PHE A 866 8.78 -19.85 9.84
CA PHE A 866 9.35 -18.55 10.18
C PHE A 866 10.83 -18.41 9.81
N ALA A 867 11.29 -17.15 9.71
CA ALA A 867 12.69 -16.76 9.65
C ALA A 867 12.92 -15.39 10.34
N ASN A 868 14.11 -15.17 10.91
CA ASN A 868 14.56 -13.86 11.41
C ASN A 868 15.38 -13.05 10.40
N ALA A 869 15.19 -13.34 9.12
CA ALA A 869 15.95 -12.78 8.02
C ALA A 869 15.10 -12.71 6.75
N ARG A 870 15.49 -11.86 5.80
CA ARG A 870 14.77 -11.62 4.54
C ARG A 870 15.09 -12.71 3.53
N ILE A 871 14.04 -13.26 2.92
CA ILE A 871 14.15 -14.17 1.79
C ILE A 871 14.37 -13.33 0.54
N THR A 872 15.49 -13.51 -0.14
CA THR A 872 15.81 -12.78 -1.37
C THR A 872 15.45 -13.57 -2.63
N ARG A 873 15.40 -14.90 -2.53
CA ARG A 873 14.93 -15.82 -3.58
C ARG A 873 14.26 -17.03 -2.97
N LEU A 874 13.23 -17.55 -3.62
CA LEU A 874 12.61 -18.83 -3.31
C LEU A 874 12.26 -19.56 -4.60
N GLU A 875 12.52 -20.85 -4.61
CA GLU A 875 12.14 -21.77 -5.68
C GLU A 875 11.54 -23.03 -5.05
N ARG A 876 10.36 -23.44 -5.52
CA ARG A 876 9.75 -24.72 -5.13
C ARG A 876 10.18 -25.76 -6.15
N LEU A 877 10.79 -26.84 -5.67
CA LEU A 877 11.28 -27.95 -6.47
C LEU A 877 10.38 -29.17 -6.27
N ASP A 878 10.34 -30.09 -7.22
CA ASP A 878 9.66 -31.39 -7.07
C ASP A 878 10.16 -32.18 -5.85
N THR A 879 11.38 -31.89 -5.40
CA THR A 879 12.06 -32.53 -4.27
C THR A 879 12.17 -31.63 -3.05
N GLY A 880 11.41 -30.52 -2.96
CA GLY A 880 11.39 -29.65 -1.78
C GLY A 880 11.52 -28.15 -2.09
N LEU A 881 12.42 -27.43 -1.39
CA LEU A 881 12.59 -25.98 -1.53
C LEU A 881 14.05 -25.59 -1.77
N SER A 882 14.28 -24.52 -2.51
CA SER A 882 15.55 -23.78 -2.52
C SER A 882 15.30 -22.31 -2.19
N LEU A 883 16.12 -21.71 -1.32
CA LEU A 883 16.02 -20.30 -0.98
C LEU A 883 17.36 -19.63 -0.74
N ASP A 884 17.38 -18.33 -1.02
CA ASP A 884 18.44 -17.41 -0.60
C ASP A 884 17.89 -16.55 0.56
N ILE A 885 18.68 -16.43 1.62
CA ILE A 885 18.29 -15.69 2.82
C ILE A 885 19.43 -14.83 3.35
N GLN A 886 19.08 -13.61 3.77
CA GLN A 886 20.01 -12.63 4.29
C GLN A 886 19.39 -11.88 5.47
N GLY A 887 20.12 -11.81 6.58
CA GLY A 887 19.73 -11.08 7.78
C GLY A 887 20.91 -10.42 8.46
N TYR A 888 20.68 -9.92 9.67
CA TYR A 888 21.68 -9.17 10.45
C TYR A 888 22.08 -9.86 11.75
N ALA A 889 21.40 -10.96 12.10
CA ALA A 889 21.64 -11.75 13.30
C ALA A 889 21.87 -13.21 12.91
N PRO A 890 22.44 -14.04 13.82
CA PRO A 890 22.49 -15.49 13.65
C PRO A 890 21.15 -16.05 13.18
N LEU A 891 21.17 -16.78 12.07
CA LEU A 891 19.96 -17.24 11.41
C LEU A 891 19.24 -18.33 12.22
N ARG A 892 17.92 -18.16 12.34
CA ARG A 892 17.00 -19.14 12.92
C ARG A 892 15.76 -19.29 12.04
N LEU A 893 15.59 -20.50 11.48
CA LEU A 893 14.58 -20.81 10.46
C LEU A 893 13.76 -22.02 10.91
N SER A 894 12.47 -22.03 10.62
CA SER A 894 11.62 -23.22 10.77
C SER A 894 10.84 -23.49 9.50
N PHE A 895 10.76 -24.76 9.12
CA PHE A 895 9.95 -25.26 8.03
C PHE A 895 8.92 -26.25 8.57
N ALA A 896 7.66 -26.07 8.19
CA ALA A 896 6.57 -27.00 8.50
C ALA A 896 6.33 -27.94 7.32
N ASN A 897 5.57 -29.03 7.53
CA ASN A 897 5.44 -30.13 6.57
C ASN A 897 6.80 -30.70 6.10
N ALA A 898 7.81 -30.63 6.97
CA ALA A 898 9.20 -30.95 6.65
C ALA A 898 9.72 -32.21 7.37
N ALA A 899 8.81 -33.09 7.83
CA ALA A 899 9.08 -34.25 8.68
C ALA A 899 10.16 -35.20 8.13
N GLN A 900 10.24 -35.32 6.81
CA GLN A 900 11.21 -36.19 6.14
C GLN A 900 12.31 -35.42 5.41
N CYS A 901 12.26 -34.08 5.43
CA CYS A 901 13.19 -33.25 4.68
C CYS A 901 14.54 -33.10 5.37
N ARG A 902 15.57 -32.76 4.61
CA ARG A 902 16.94 -32.51 5.09
C ARG A 902 17.46 -31.18 4.53
N PRO A 903 18.12 -30.36 5.36
CA PRO A 903 18.70 -29.11 4.93
C PRO A 903 20.10 -29.34 4.35
N LEU A 904 20.38 -28.79 3.18
CA LEU A 904 21.72 -28.75 2.60
C LEU A 904 22.09 -27.33 2.22
N TRP A 905 23.34 -26.99 2.44
CA TRP A 905 23.93 -25.75 2.01
C TRP A 905 25.26 -26.05 1.32
N ASN A 906 25.44 -25.60 0.08
CA ASN A 906 26.57 -25.98 -0.78
C ASN A 906 26.76 -27.51 -0.88
N ASN A 907 25.65 -28.26 -1.02
CA ASN A 907 25.60 -29.73 -1.03
C ASN A 907 26.11 -30.41 0.25
N GLN A 908 26.31 -29.67 1.35
CA GLN A 908 26.69 -30.20 2.65
C GLN A 908 25.49 -30.17 3.61
N PRO A 909 25.23 -31.25 4.36
CA PRO A 909 24.17 -31.24 5.37
C PRO A 909 24.40 -30.17 6.44
N LEU A 910 23.34 -29.45 6.82
CA LEU A 910 23.37 -28.54 7.97
C LEU A 910 22.84 -29.23 9.24
N PRO A 911 23.34 -28.90 10.44
CA PRO A 911 22.70 -29.28 11.69
C PRO A 911 21.27 -28.75 11.78
N PHE A 912 20.34 -29.58 12.25
CA PHE A 912 18.93 -29.22 12.43
C PHE A 912 18.30 -29.98 13.59
N THR A 913 17.22 -29.44 14.12
CA THR A 913 16.36 -30.12 15.08
C THR A 913 15.03 -30.46 14.43
N ARG A 914 14.40 -31.55 14.89
CA ARG A 914 13.11 -32.02 14.38
C ARG A 914 12.13 -32.15 15.52
N GLN A 915 10.92 -31.63 15.33
CA GLN A 915 9.82 -31.78 16.28
C GLN A 915 8.53 -32.04 15.51
N GLY A 916 8.09 -33.29 15.48
CA GLY A 916 6.95 -33.71 14.65
C GLY A 916 7.24 -33.46 13.16
N ASP A 917 6.38 -32.66 12.52
CA ASP A 917 6.49 -32.25 11.12
C ASP A 917 7.39 -31.04 10.89
N ARG A 918 7.95 -30.46 11.95
CA ARG A 918 8.80 -29.27 11.87
C ARG A 918 10.28 -29.60 11.79
N LEU A 919 10.99 -28.82 10.98
CA LEU A 919 12.44 -28.81 10.85
C LEU A 919 12.96 -27.41 11.19
N THR A 920 13.83 -27.29 12.18
CA THR A 920 14.41 -26.01 12.63
C THR A 920 15.92 -25.97 12.41
N LEU A 921 16.40 -24.85 11.88
CA LEU A 921 17.80 -24.55 11.62
C LEU A 921 18.24 -23.39 12.51
N GLU A 922 19.40 -23.55 13.14
CA GLU A 922 20.07 -22.50 13.89
C GLU A 922 21.54 -22.47 13.48
N THR A 923 22.05 -21.29 13.12
CA THR A 923 23.44 -21.12 12.68
C THR A 923 23.97 -19.74 13.04
N ALA A 924 25.28 -19.65 13.29
CA ALA A 924 25.95 -18.37 13.56
C ALA A 924 26.11 -17.49 12.31
N ARG A 925 25.77 -18.00 11.12
CA ARG A 925 25.80 -17.23 9.87
C ARG A 925 24.68 -16.21 9.83
N HIS A 926 24.86 -15.16 9.03
CA HIS A 926 23.86 -14.13 8.76
C HIS A 926 23.21 -14.29 7.38
N ASP A 927 23.79 -15.13 6.53
CA ASP A 927 23.34 -15.42 5.17
C ASP A 927 23.49 -16.91 4.83
N LEU A 928 22.58 -17.39 4.00
CA LEU A 928 22.68 -18.68 3.33
C LEU A 928 22.14 -18.51 1.90
N ALA A 929 23.05 -18.48 0.93
CA ALA A 929 22.70 -18.59 -0.48
C ALA A 929 22.53 -20.06 -0.87
N ALA A 930 21.57 -20.36 -1.74
CA ALA A 930 21.23 -21.68 -2.24
C ALA A 930 20.99 -22.73 -1.14
N LEU A 931 20.33 -22.35 -0.03
CA LEU A 931 19.88 -23.30 0.97
C LEU A 931 18.81 -24.19 0.36
N GLN A 932 19.01 -25.51 0.41
CA GLN A 932 18.06 -26.50 -0.07
C GLN A 932 17.40 -27.21 1.12
N ILE A 933 16.08 -27.36 1.08
CA ILE A 933 15.31 -28.23 1.96
C ILE A 933 14.82 -29.38 1.09
N LEU A 934 15.58 -30.48 1.07
CA LEU A 934 15.28 -31.65 0.23
C LEU A 934 14.36 -32.62 0.95
N CYS A 935 13.23 -32.94 0.35
CA CYS A 935 12.23 -33.90 0.84
C CYS A 935 12.24 -35.15 -0.05
N PRO A 936 12.06 -36.36 0.51
CA PRO A 936 11.88 -37.55 -0.30
C PRO A 936 10.64 -37.41 -1.18
N ARG A 937 10.69 -38.02 -2.37
CA ARG A 937 9.53 -38.14 -3.25
C ARG A 937 8.50 -39.12 -2.70
#